data_AF-A0A7Y6ZTJ1-F1
#
_entry.id   AF-A0A7Y6ZTJ1-F1
#
_cell.length_a   1.000
_cell.length_b   1.000
_cell.length_c   1.000
_cell.angle_alpha   90.00
_cell.angle_beta   90.00
_cell.angle_gamma   90.00
#
_symmetry.space_group_name_H-M   'P 1'
#
loop_
_entity.id
_entity.type
_entity.pdbx_description
1 polymer ?
#
loop_
_entity_poly.entity_id
_entity_poly.type
_entity_poly.pdbx_seq_one_letter_code
_entity_poly.pdbx_strand_id
1 'polypeptide(L)'
;MTLRNILSYLIALLVLYGMSFSPRLYAITKATAPTATPAEAPIRYWRMPEVGLRFMDLPELPVAYVSTTPEQRSDGLAVGKLSSINGATQRMLQLAKEVEQGEHGNIDSLLVAHQGKLLFESYYRRGRIDLPHPQSSATKVYISLALGRAIQLGYLTMADLDKPLISFLDELNTETLVDGADKVTLNHALSMRSGIRIKDAQWEASTRSPESLKGQGLVQAYLEMSAPITDESQTFKYQNDPMLVMQVIEAVVPGGARAFIRDELLYKLGITNYGWRMDNVSGLPESSSMTSRAMLKLGLLAKNKGHWHGEQLVPAAFIAKATSRLFTTGDDDIYGGGKDVSNQGYGYYWWSTDLLYAGQRYYAYSAQGGGGMYVLIIDDLDLMVIVTAHDRDDKTQQMVAENILPLFANERVSNAPVLSGRYLGQKTPGITALPFAPGIVSTPGWEYGVVFAPTMTEMYFVREVHKNAEPEQELVAYEYRDHRWQERVIGPRNGTPTLSPDNQTMFFGRGYKTRTHHGWSDMQRLGPDFEAIRIMRVTASNEGNIAFDEATADGNGVLRYAQRKGDGYAAPVPFPEAINTGQWNAHPFLAPDESYVIWDGQRNSANGNADLFISFKNADGSWGSAIKLGREVNTAASEFAAQVTPDGRFLFFNRTDGQDNTDTYWVDAKILDAYRIHH
;
A
#
# COMPACT_ATOMS: atom_id res chain seq x y z
N MET A 1 10.40 47.35 39.42
CA MET A 1 9.02 47.30 38.91
C MET A 1 8.24 46.36 39.84
N THR A 2 7.30 46.89 40.62
CA THR A 2 6.68 46.16 41.75
C THR A 2 5.48 45.31 41.30
N LEU A 3 5.25 44.20 42.03
CA LEU A 3 4.21 43.17 41.85
C LEU A 3 2.79 43.71 41.56
N ARG A 4 2.52 44.97 41.91
CA ARG A 4 1.24 45.66 41.73
C ARG A 4 0.91 45.96 40.25
N ASN A 5 1.91 46.04 39.36
CA ASN A 5 1.69 46.29 37.93
C ASN A 5 1.36 45.03 37.12
N ILE A 6 1.64 43.83 37.66
CA ILE A 6 1.33 42.55 37.00
C ILE A 6 -0.14 42.18 37.20
N LEU A 7 -0.72 42.53 38.36
CA LEU A 7 -2.11 42.19 38.67
C LEU A 7 -3.12 43.04 37.87
N SER A 8 -2.79 44.28 37.54
CA SER A 8 -3.66 45.16 36.74
C SER A 8 -3.71 44.75 35.25
N TYR A 9 -2.65 44.12 34.72
CA TYR A 9 -2.65 43.57 33.36
C TYR A 9 -3.40 42.24 33.27
N LEU A 10 -3.37 41.42 34.32
CA LEU A 10 -4.11 40.16 34.38
C LEU A 10 -5.63 40.36 34.49
N ILE A 11 -6.08 41.42 35.17
CA ILE A 11 -7.52 41.72 35.30
C ILE A 11 -8.08 42.41 34.04
N ALA A 12 -7.27 43.21 33.32
CA ALA A 12 -7.71 43.84 32.07
C ALA A 12 -7.84 42.84 30.90
N LEU A 13 -7.05 41.76 30.89
CA LEU A 13 -7.17 40.67 29.89
C LEU A 13 -8.35 39.73 30.15
N LEU A 14 -8.87 39.68 31.38
CA LEU A 14 -10.02 38.85 31.75
C LEU A 14 -11.38 39.51 31.44
N VAL A 15 -11.42 40.82 31.14
CA VAL A 15 -12.68 41.57 30.89
C VAL A 15 -12.96 41.80 29.39
N LEU A 16 -12.00 41.54 28.49
CA LEU A 16 -12.18 41.63 27.03
C LEU A 16 -12.54 40.29 26.34
N TYR A 17 -12.62 39.19 27.10
CA TYR A 17 -13.11 37.88 26.63
C TYR A 17 -14.46 37.49 27.26
N GLY A 18 -15.29 38.49 27.55
CA GLY A 18 -16.69 38.31 27.96
C GLY A 18 -17.61 37.89 26.80
N MET A 19 -17.26 36.84 26.05
CA MET A 19 -18.26 36.00 25.41
C MET A 19 -18.30 34.71 26.19
N SER A 20 -19.39 34.50 26.91
CA SER A 20 -19.71 33.27 27.62
C SER A 20 -19.75 32.09 26.65
N PHE A 21 -18.60 31.48 26.36
CA PHE A 21 -18.56 30.11 25.86
C PHE A 21 -18.87 29.21 27.06
N SER A 22 -20.16 28.96 27.26
CA SER A 22 -20.53 27.71 27.92
C SER A 22 -20.13 26.59 26.95
N PRO A 23 -19.19 25.69 27.27
CA PRO A 23 -19.05 24.47 26.51
C PRO A 23 -20.31 23.64 26.82
N ARG A 24 -21.38 23.86 26.06
CA ARG A 24 -22.35 22.78 25.88
C ARG A 24 -21.57 21.67 25.20
N LEU A 25 -21.20 20.65 25.98
CA LEU A 25 -20.84 19.36 25.40
C LEU A 25 -21.90 19.07 24.33
N TYR A 26 -21.45 18.77 23.11
CA TYR A 26 -22.32 18.23 22.07
C TYR A 26 -22.87 16.93 22.64
N ALA A 27 -24.05 17.00 23.25
CA ALA A 27 -24.67 15.84 23.84
C ALA A 27 -24.96 14.90 22.67
N ILE A 28 -24.51 13.66 22.76
CA ILE A 28 -24.93 12.59 21.87
C ILE A 28 -26.45 12.63 21.88
N THR A 29 -27.05 13.15 20.82
CA THR A 29 -28.50 13.12 20.69
C THR A 29 -28.86 11.64 20.56
N LYS A 30 -29.60 11.09 21.53
CA LYS A 30 -30.35 9.83 21.36
C LYS A 30 -31.47 10.00 20.30
N ALA A 31 -31.21 10.77 19.25
CA ALA A 31 -32.09 10.93 18.12
C ALA A 31 -31.97 9.69 17.25
N THR A 32 -33.08 9.19 16.74
CA THR A 32 -33.07 8.18 15.68
C THR A 32 -32.40 8.75 14.43
N ALA A 33 -31.67 7.93 13.68
CA ALA A 33 -31.08 8.35 12.41
C ALA A 33 -32.14 8.95 11.48
N PRO A 34 -31.84 10.05 10.75
CA PRO A 34 -32.81 10.75 9.93
C PRO A 34 -33.16 9.91 8.69
N THR A 35 -34.45 9.67 8.48
CA THR A 35 -34.99 8.89 7.36
C THR A 35 -35.78 9.76 6.40
N ALA A 36 -35.81 9.40 5.12
CA ALA A 36 -36.65 10.07 4.13
C ALA A 36 -38.14 9.84 4.41
N THR A 37 -38.94 10.89 4.26
CA THR A 37 -40.40 10.78 4.21
C THR A 37 -40.85 10.14 2.88
N PRO A 38 -42.10 9.65 2.77
CA PRO A 38 -42.63 9.14 1.50
C PRO A 38 -42.56 10.15 0.34
N ALA A 39 -42.62 11.45 0.61
CA ALA A 39 -42.50 12.51 -0.39
C ALA A 39 -41.03 12.75 -0.82
N GLU A 40 -40.07 12.48 0.07
CA GLU A 40 -38.64 12.60 -0.21
C GLU A 40 -38.09 11.34 -0.91
N ALA A 41 -38.65 10.16 -0.66
CA ALA A 41 -38.16 8.88 -1.18
C ALA A 41 -37.99 8.76 -2.72
N PRO A 42 -38.76 9.48 -3.56
CA PRO A 42 -38.50 9.54 -5.01
C PRO A 42 -37.26 10.37 -5.40
N ILE A 43 -36.75 11.25 -4.52
CA ILE A 43 -35.64 12.18 -4.81
C ILE A 43 -34.31 11.44 -4.82
N ARG A 44 -33.86 11.02 -6.01
CA ARG A 44 -32.67 10.16 -6.18
C ARG A 44 -31.56 10.78 -7.00
N TYR A 45 -31.81 11.87 -7.73
CA TYR A 45 -30.82 12.50 -8.60
C TYR A 45 -30.78 14.00 -8.37
N TRP A 46 -29.71 14.66 -8.83
CA TRP A 46 -29.59 16.12 -8.75
C TRP A 46 -30.80 16.84 -9.35
N ARG A 47 -31.33 16.31 -10.47
CA ARG A 47 -32.54 16.80 -11.15
C ARG A 47 -33.36 15.61 -11.64
N MET A 48 -34.67 15.69 -11.46
CA MET A 48 -35.67 14.71 -11.93
C MET A 48 -36.77 15.48 -12.68
N PRO A 49 -36.50 15.88 -13.94
CA PRO A 49 -37.42 16.71 -14.72
C PRO A 49 -38.80 16.06 -14.92
N GLU A 50 -38.87 14.74 -14.97
CA GLU A 50 -40.08 13.95 -15.16
C GLU A 50 -41.13 14.13 -14.04
N VAL A 51 -40.69 14.46 -12.84
CA VAL A 51 -41.55 14.71 -11.66
C VAL A 51 -41.37 16.12 -11.09
N GLY A 52 -40.55 16.97 -11.73
CA GLY A 52 -40.33 18.35 -11.31
C GLY A 52 -39.59 18.52 -9.98
N LEU A 53 -38.82 17.51 -9.54
CA LEU A 53 -38.09 17.52 -8.27
C LEU A 53 -36.58 17.66 -8.48
N ARG A 54 -35.88 18.22 -7.49
CA ARG A 54 -34.41 18.29 -7.45
C ARG A 54 -33.92 17.86 -6.07
N PHE A 55 -32.71 17.30 -6.02
CA PHE A 55 -32.07 16.94 -4.73
C PHE A 55 -31.96 18.16 -3.79
N MET A 56 -31.69 19.33 -4.36
CA MET A 56 -31.57 20.58 -3.60
C MET A 56 -32.89 21.05 -2.96
N ASP A 57 -34.04 20.52 -3.40
CA ASP A 57 -35.35 20.82 -2.83
C ASP A 57 -35.62 20.05 -1.53
N LEU A 58 -34.76 19.09 -1.16
CA LEU A 58 -34.82 18.43 0.14
C LEU A 58 -34.65 19.45 1.28
N PRO A 59 -35.50 19.39 2.32
CA PRO A 59 -35.32 20.22 3.50
C PRO A 59 -34.04 19.82 4.23
N GLU A 60 -33.31 20.83 4.71
CA GLU A 60 -32.16 20.61 5.58
C GLU A 60 -32.63 20.09 6.95
N LEU A 61 -31.84 19.19 7.54
CA LEU A 61 -32.07 18.70 8.88
C LEU A 61 -31.98 19.87 9.87
N PRO A 62 -32.94 19.99 10.81
CA PRO A 62 -32.89 21.04 11.81
C PRO A 62 -31.74 20.87 12.81
N VAL A 63 -31.26 19.63 13.00
CA VAL A 63 -30.13 19.26 13.86
C VAL A 63 -29.39 18.12 13.19
N ALA A 64 -28.05 18.16 13.19
CA ALA A 64 -27.26 17.05 12.70
C ALA A 64 -27.46 15.78 13.56
N TYR A 65 -27.43 14.62 12.92
CA TYR A 65 -27.32 13.33 13.62
C TYR A 65 -25.85 12.92 13.69
N VAL A 66 -25.39 12.53 14.87
CA VAL A 66 -24.01 12.07 15.09
C VAL A 66 -24.02 10.82 15.98
N SER A 67 -23.41 9.73 15.50
CA SER A 67 -23.26 8.51 16.28
C SER A 67 -21.82 8.02 16.28
N THR A 68 -21.26 7.86 17.48
CA THR A 68 -19.95 7.23 17.75
C THR A 68 -20.08 5.73 18.04
N THR A 69 -21.30 5.21 18.01
CA THR A 69 -21.64 3.78 18.12
C THR A 69 -22.77 3.47 17.16
N PRO A 70 -22.50 3.41 15.84
CA PRO A 70 -23.50 3.19 14.79
C PRO A 70 -24.39 1.99 15.08
N GLU A 71 -25.67 2.10 14.72
CA GLU A 71 -26.63 1.02 14.95
C GLU A 71 -26.37 -0.15 13.99
N GLN A 72 -26.44 -1.38 14.51
CA GLN A 72 -26.46 -2.58 13.69
C GLN A 72 -27.78 -2.62 12.92
N ARG A 73 -27.71 -2.65 11.59
CA ARG A 73 -28.88 -2.72 10.70
C ARG A 73 -28.85 -4.04 9.92
N SER A 74 -29.95 -4.37 9.27
CA SER A 74 -30.05 -5.51 8.35
C SER A 74 -29.39 -5.23 6.98
N ASP A 75 -28.44 -4.31 6.93
CA ASP A 75 -27.67 -3.96 5.73
C ASP A 75 -26.41 -4.81 5.58
N GLY A 76 -26.07 -5.67 6.55
CA GLY A 76 -24.91 -6.55 6.47
C GLY A 76 -23.57 -5.88 6.80
N LEU A 77 -23.57 -4.62 7.23
CA LEU A 77 -22.36 -3.97 7.75
C LEU A 77 -22.15 -4.34 9.21
N ALA A 78 -20.93 -4.75 9.57
CA ALA A 78 -20.54 -4.86 10.97
C ALA A 78 -20.36 -3.45 11.57
N VAL A 79 -20.83 -3.24 12.79
CA VAL A 79 -20.64 -1.98 13.53
C VAL A 79 -19.70 -2.15 14.71
N GLY A 80 -19.04 -1.07 15.09
CA GLY A 80 -18.18 -1.00 16.26
C GLY A 80 -18.44 0.25 17.10
N LYS A 81 -17.48 0.59 17.96
CA LYS A 81 -17.54 1.79 18.80
C LYS A 81 -16.29 2.62 18.55
N LEU A 82 -16.45 3.89 18.23
CA LEU A 82 -15.32 4.80 18.04
C LEU A 82 -14.45 4.92 19.30
N SER A 83 -15.00 4.66 20.49
CA SER A 83 -14.26 4.63 21.75
C SER A 83 -13.19 3.53 21.84
N SER A 84 -13.14 2.59 20.89
CA SER A 84 -12.03 1.64 20.78
C SER A 84 -10.73 2.33 20.32
N ILE A 85 -10.84 3.50 19.70
CA ILE A 85 -9.72 4.29 19.18
C ILE A 85 -9.40 5.40 20.19
N ASN A 86 -8.17 5.43 20.69
CA ASN A 86 -7.79 6.38 21.74
C ASN A 86 -7.90 7.84 21.25
N GLY A 87 -8.53 8.71 22.04
CA GLY A 87 -8.73 10.14 21.71
C GLY A 87 -9.72 10.43 20.57
N ALA A 88 -10.17 9.43 19.82
CA ALA A 88 -10.98 9.65 18.62
C ALA A 88 -12.38 10.20 18.92
N THR A 89 -13.01 9.79 20.02
CA THR A 89 -14.38 10.22 20.34
C THR A 89 -14.49 11.75 20.47
N GLN A 90 -13.58 12.38 21.21
CA GLN A 90 -13.62 13.83 21.40
C GLN A 90 -13.29 14.57 20.11
N ARG A 91 -12.26 14.13 19.36
CA ARG A 91 -11.91 14.76 18.08
C ARG A 91 -13.05 14.64 17.07
N MET A 92 -13.65 13.46 16.90
CA MET A 92 -14.70 13.28 15.90
C MET A 92 -16.00 14.01 16.25
N LEU A 93 -16.36 14.12 17.53
CA LEU A 93 -17.50 14.96 17.94
C LEU A 93 -17.24 16.44 17.65
N GLN A 94 -16.00 16.90 17.85
CA GLN A 94 -15.60 18.26 17.50
C GLN A 94 -15.61 18.46 15.97
N LEU A 95 -15.12 17.49 15.18
CA LEU A 95 -15.17 17.53 13.71
C LEU A 95 -16.63 17.60 13.23
N ALA A 96 -17.50 16.80 13.84
CA ALA A 96 -18.91 16.78 13.47
C ALA A 96 -19.57 18.15 13.66
N LYS A 97 -19.18 18.89 14.71
CA LYS A 97 -19.64 20.26 14.95
C LYS A 97 -19.09 21.23 13.91
N GLU A 98 -17.80 21.15 13.57
CA GLU A 98 -17.18 21.98 12.53
C GLU A 98 -17.87 21.76 11.17
N VAL A 99 -18.22 20.51 10.85
CA VAL A 99 -19.00 20.15 9.66
C VAL A 99 -20.41 20.76 9.69
N GLU A 100 -21.12 20.65 10.82
CA GLU A 100 -22.46 21.28 10.98
C GLU A 100 -22.39 22.81 10.84
N GLN A 101 -21.29 23.43 11.26
CA GLN A 101 -21.03 24.86 11.13
C GLN A 101 -20.57 25.29 9.72
N GLY A 102 -20.35 24.34 8.80
CA GLY A 102 -19.94 24.58 7.42
C GLY A 102 -18.45 24.88 7.23
N GLU A 103 -17.61 24.58 8.23
CA GLU A 103 -16.16 24.85 8.16
C GLU A 103 -15.43 23.94 7.15
N HIS A 104 -16.02 22.79 6.83
CA HIS A 104 -15.49 21.79 5.89
C HIS A 104 -16.34 21.63 4.61
N GLY A 105 -17.07 22.70 4.24
CA GLY A 105 -17.95 22.71 3.07
C GLY A 105 -19.34 22.10 3.34
N ASN A 106 -20.13 21.95 2.27
CA ASN A 106 -21.52 21.49 2.35
C ASN A 106 -21.65 19.95 2.38
N ILE A 107 -21.14 19.34 3.45
CA ILE A 107 -21.25 17.89 3.70
C ILE A 107 -22.67 17.53 4.15
N ASP A 108 -23.22 16.46 3.57
CA ASP A 108 -24.51 15.84 3.93
C ASP A 108 -24.34 14.57 4.76
N SER A 109 -23.21 13.86 4.66
CA SER A 109 -22.89 12.74 5.56
C SER A 109 -21.38 12.46 5.66
N LEU A 110 -20.95 11.94 6.82
CA LEU A 110 -19.59 11.50 7.10
C LEU A 110 -19.62 10.17 7.85
N LEU A 111 -19.05 9.12 7.27
CA LEU A 111 -18.89 7.81 7.92
C LEU A 111 -17.40 7.47 8.02
N VAL A 112 -17.01 6.81 9.12
CA VAL A 112 -15.66 6.28 9.31
C VAL A 112 -15.76 4.81 9.69
N ALA A 113 -15.09 3.96 8.92
CA ALA A 113 -14.97 2.53 9.17
C ALA A 113 -13.50 2.15 9.33
N HIS A 114 -13.23 1.23 10.26
CA HIS A 114 -11.90 0.73 10.56
C HIS A 114 -11.99 -0.77 10.86
N GLN A 115 -11.07 -1.58 10.34
CA GLN A 115 -11.06 -3.03 10.54
C GLN A 115 -12.37 -3.70 10.12
N GLY A 116 -12.88 -3.27 8.96
CA GLY A 116 -14.14 -3.75 8.39
C GLY A 116 -15.41 -3.37 9.16
N LYS A 117 -15.31 -2.53 10.21
CA LYS A 117 -16.46 -2.13 11.05
C LYS A 117 -16.75 -0.64 10.92
N LEU A 118 -18.03 -0.28 10.78
CA LEU A 118 -18.50 1.10 10.84
C LEU A 118 -18.43 1.60 12.30
N LEU A 119 -17.54 2.57 12.58
CA LEU A 119 -17.28 3.07 13.94
C LEU A 119 -17.95 4.42 14.22
N PHE A 120 -18.19 5.21 13.18
CA PHE A 120 -18.78 6.54 13.27
C PHE A 120 -19.66 6.81 12.06
N GLU A 121 -20.82 7.40 12.27
CA GLU A 121 -21.65 7.93 11.19
C GLU A 121 -22.36 9.23 11.64
N SER A 122 -22.38 10.22 10.76
CA SER A 122 -23.13 11.45 10.94
C SER A 122 -23.81 11.91 9.67
N TYR A 123 -24.96 12.57 9.82
CA TYR A 123 -25.79 13.08 8.74
C TYR A 123 -26.17 14.53 9.04
N TYR A 124 -26.05 15.38 8.03
CA TYR A 124 -26.21 16.82 8.09
C TYR A 124 -27.10 17.28 6.93
N ARG A 125 -27.62 18.51 7.00
CA ARG A 125 -28.26 19.18 5.85
C ARG A 125 -29.26 18.24 5.14
N ARG A 126 -29.00 17.80 3.91
CA ARG A 126 -29.93 16.97 3.11
C ARG A 126 -29.68 15.47 3.26
N GLY A 127 -28.72 15.07 4.08
CA GLY A 127 -28.42 13.66 4.37
C GLY A 127 -29.58 12.95 5.05
N ARG A 128 -29.89 11.74 4.57
CA ARG A 128 -30.75 10.75 5.24
C ARG A 128 -30.04 9.40 5.17
N ILE A 129 -30.17 8.60 6.21
CA ILE A 129 -29.52 7.28 6.28
C ILE A 129 -30.02 6.31 5.19
N ASP A 130 -31.26 6.50 4.75
CA ASP A 130 -31.98 5.63 3.81
C ASP A 130 -32.35 6.33 2.49
N LEU A 131 -31.83 7.53 2.21
CA LEU A 131 -32.02 8.19 0.92
C LEU A 131 -30.75 8.10 0.08
N PRO A 132 -30.80 7.56 -1.14
CA PRO A 132 -29.64 7.54 -2.02
C PRO A 132 -29.19 8.96 -2.41
N HIS A 133 -27.92 9.24 -2.17
CA HIS A 133 -27.28 10.49 -2.53
C HIS A 133 -26.72 10.40 -3.97
N PRO A 134 -26.96 11.39 -4.85
CA PRO A 134 -26.36 11.42 -6.18
C PRO A 134 -24.84 11.26 -6.14
N GLN A 135 -24.28 10.40 -6.98
CA GLN A 135 -22.86 10.02 -6.93
C GLN A 135 -21.98 10.80 -7.92
N SER A 136 -22.57 11.49 -8.91
CA SER A 136 -21.82 12.13 -10.00
C SER A 136 -20.78 11.15 -10.58
N SER A 137 -19.52 11.59 -10.72
CA SER A 137 -18.40 10.77 -11.22
C SER A 137 -17.99 9.57 -10.37
N ALA A 138 -18.40 9.48 -9.09
CA ALA A 138 -18.12 8.27 -8.32
C ALA A 138 -18.79 7.04 -8.96
N THR A 139 -19.83 7.25 -9.77
CA THR A 139 -20.47 6.22 -10.62
C THR A 139 -19.47 5.42 -11.48
N LYS A 140 -18.37 6.03 -11.93
CA LYS A 140 -17.38 5.35 -12.78
C LYS A 140 -16.76 4.13 -12.11
N VAL A 141 -16.55 4.18 -10.79
CA VAL A 141 -16.03 3.04 -10.02
C VAL A 141 -16.98 1.83 -10.07
N TYR A 142 -18.29 2.06 -10.11
CA TYR A 142 -19.28 1.00 -10.22
C TYR A 142 -19.23 0.33 -11.59
N ILE A 143 -18.97 1.12 -12.65
CA ILE A 143 -18.74 0.61 -14.02
C ILE A 143 -17.47 -0.26 -14.04
N SER A 144 -16.40 0.20 -13.41
CA SER A 144 -15.15 -0.56 -13.25
C SER A 144 -15.39 -1.90 -12.54
N LEU A 145 -16.09 -1.89 -11.40
CA LEU A 145 -16.42 -3.09 -10.65
C LEU A 145 -17.36 -4.04 -11.42
N ALA A 146 -18.30 -3.50 -12.20
CA ALA A 146 -19.17 -4.31 -13.05
C ALA A 146 -18.39 -5.02 -14.16
N LEU A 147 -17.46 -4.33 -14.81
CA LEU A 147 -16.56 -4.99 -15.78
C LEU A 147 -15.70 -6.06 -15.11
N GLY A 148 -15.16 -5.76 -13.92
CA GLY A 148 -14.45 -6.75 -13.11
C GLY A 148 -15.31 -7.97 -12.76
N ARG A 149 -16.59 -7.78 -12.43
CA ARG A 149 -17.55 -8.88 -12.21
C ARG A 149 -17.81 -9.68 -13.49
N ALA A 150 -17.87 -9.03 -14.66
CA ALA A 150 -17.99 -9.72 -15.94
C ALA A 150 -16.77 -10.62 -16.22
N ILE A 151 -15.57 -10.16 -15.85
CA ILE A 151 -14.35 -10.98 -15.89
C ILE A 151 -14.44 -12.16 -14.91
N GLN A 152 -14.87 -11.92 -13.67
CA GLN A 152 -15.02 -12.97 -12.66
C GLN A 152 -15.95 -14.10 -13.11
N LEU A 153 -17.01 -13.76 -13.84
CA LEU A 153 -18.01 -14.70 -14.35
C LEU A 153 -17.63 -15.33 -15.70
N GLY A 154 -16.49 -14.93 -16.29
CA GLY A 154 -15.98 -15.50 -17.54
C GLY A 154 -16.59 -14.92 -18.83
N TYR A 155 -17.34 -13.82 -18.76
CA TYR A 155 -17.80 -13.09 -19.96
C TYR A 155 -16.67 -12.31 -20.62
N LEU A 156 -15.64 -11.99 -19.83
CA LEU A 156 -14.37 -11.44 -20.26
C LEU A 156 -13.24 -12.15 -19.48
N THR A 157 -12.01 -11.94 -19.92
CA THR A 157 -10.80 -12.40 -19.24
C THR A 157 -9.90 -11.20 -18.93
N MET A 158 -8.92 -11.37 -18.05
CA MET A 158 -7.93 -10.32 -17.80
C MET A 158 -7.13 -9.94 -19.07
N ALA A 159 -6.92 -10.89 -19.99
CA ALA A 159 -6.24 -10.64 -21.26
C ALA A 159 -7.08 -9.80 -22.23
N ASP A 160 -8.41 -9.82 -22.09
CA ASP A 160 -9.31 -9.00 -22.92
C ASP A 160 -9.17 -7.51 -22.63
N LEU A 161 -8.58 -7.12 -21.48
CA LEU A 161 -8.28 -5.72 -21.17
C LEU A 161 -7.38 -5.08 -22.22
N ASP A 162 -6.47 -5.83 -22.84
CA ASP A 162 -5.51 -5.30 -23.82
C ASP A 162 -5.99 -5.46 -25.28
N LYS A 163 -7.21 -5.99 -25.50
CA LYS A 163 -7.80 -6.05 -26.83
C LYS A 163 -8.39 -4.71 -27.26
N PRO A 164 -8.45 -4.42 -28.57
CA PRO A 164 -9.19 -3.28 -29.11
C PRO A 164 -10.63 -3.28 -28.61
N LEU A 165 -11.10 -2.15 -28.07
CA LEU A 165 -12.44 -1.98 -27.53
C LEU A 165 -13.51 -2.27 -28.59
N ILE A 166 -13.25 -1.88 -29.84
CA ILE A 166 -14.15 -2.14 -30.97
C ILE A 166 -14.33 -3.64 -31.26
N SER A 167 -13.42 -4.51 -30.81
CA SER A 167 -13.54 -5.95 -31.04
C SER A 167 -14.65 -6.63 -30.23
N PHE A 168 -15.21 -5.92 -29.24
CA PHE A 168 -16.35 -6.39 -28.43
C PHE A 168 -17.71 -5.88 -28.96
N LEU A 169 -17.71 -5.09 -30.04
CA LEU A 169 -18.85 -4.32 -30.52
C LEU A 169 -19.12 -4.68 -32.00
N ASP A 170 -20.23 -5.35 -32.25
CA ASP A 170 -20.58 -5.97 -33.54
C ASP A 170 -21.46 -5.11 -34.46
N GLU A 171 -21.95 -3.96 -33.98
CA GLU A 171 -22.80 -3.04 -34.76
C GLU A 171 -22.01 -1.87 -35.37
N LEU A 172 -20.69 -1.79 -35.13
CA LEU A 172 -19.85 -0.71 -35.64
C LEU A 172 -19.52 -0.87 -37.13
N ASN A 173 -19.60 0.23 -37.88
CA ASN A 173 -18.99 0.33 -39.19
C ASN A 173 -17.53 0.75 -39.03
N THR A 174 -16.61 -0.21 -39.07
CA THR A 174 -15.18 0.04 -38.84
C THR A 174 -14.50 0.81 -39.97
N GLU A 175 -15.08 0.84 -41.18
CA GLU A 175 -14.49 1.51 -42.35
C GLU A 175 -14.54 3.04 -42.28
N THR A 176 -15.42 3.60 -41.44
CA THR A 176 -15.61 5.05 -41.30
C THR A 176 -14.91 5.64 -40.08
N LEU A 177 -14.30 4.80 -39.24
CA LEU A 177 -13.60 5.23 -38.02
C LEU A 177 -12.31 5.96 -38.37
N VAL A 178 -11.87 6.85 -37.48
CA VAL A 178 -10.59 7.55 -37.67
C VAL A 178 -9.40 6.59 -37.55
N ASP A 179 -8.29 6.95 -38.21
CA ASP A 179 -7.03 6.24 -38.09
C ASP A 179 -6.63 6.05 -36.62
N GLY A 180 -6.30 4.81 -36.25
CA GLY A 180 -5.90 4.42 -34.90
C GLY A 180 -7.04 4.09 -33.94
N ALA A 181 -8.31 4.08 -34.39
CA ALA A 181 -9.45 3.64 -33.55
C ALA A 181 -9.28 2.21 -33.01
N ASP A 182 -8.60 1.34 -33.76
CA ASP A 182 -8.23 -0.02 -33.36
C ASP A 182 -7.16 -0.08 -32.25
N LYS A 183 -6.44 1.01 -31.99
CA LYS A 183 -5.49 1.12 -30.86
C LYS A 183 -6.16 1.38 -29.51
N VAL A 184 -7.44 1.75 -29.49
CA VAL A 184 -8.16 2.02 -28.24
C VAL A 184 -8.49 0.68 -27.59
N THR A 185 -7.77 0.30 -26.54
CA THR A 185 -8.04 -0.93 -25.79
C THR A 185 -9.03 -0.69 -24.65
N LEU A 186 -9.58 -1.76 -24.09
CA LEU A 186 -10.41 -1.68 -22.89
C LEU A 186 -9.63 -1.11 -21.69
N ASN A 187 -8.34 -1.44 -21.57
CA ASN A 187 -7.39 -0.88 -20.61
C ASN A 187 -7.19 0.64 -20.82
N HIS A 188 -7.10 1.10 -22.07
CA HIS A 188 -7.03 2.53 -22.37
C HIS A 188 -8.30 3.26 -21.92
N ALA A 189 -9.48 2.72 -22.23
CA ALA A 189 -10.76 3.32 -21.82
C ALA A 189 -10.96 3.33 -20.29
N LEU A 190 -10.63 2.24 -19.59
CA LEU A 190 -10.72 2.15 -18.12
C LEU A 190 -9.79 3.13 -17.41
N SER A 191 -8.68 3.50 -18.05
CA SER A 191 -7.67 4.39 -17.48
C SER A 191 -7.69 5.81 -18.04
N MET A 192 -8.78 6.22 -18.72
CA MET A 192 -8.91 7.59 -19.28
C MET A 192 -7.80 7.98 -20.27
N ARG A 193 -7.33 7.00 -21.04
CA ARG A 193 -6.24 7.11 -22.02
C ARG A 193 -6.66 6.64 -23.40
N SER A 194 -7.96 6.69 -23.73
CA SER A 194 -8.46 6.27 -25.05
C SER A 194 -7.78 6.99 -26.22
N GLY A 195 -7.29 8.22 -26.01
CA GLY A 195 -6.73 9.05 -27.06
C GLY A 195 -7.78 9.80 -27.87
N ILE A 196 -9.07 9.60 -27.59
CA ILE A 196 -10.17 10.29 -28.26
C ILE A 196 -10.08 11.80 -27.99
N ARG A 197 -10.19 12.60 -29.05
CA ARG A 197 -10.14 14.07 -29.02
C ARG A 197 -11.24 14.65 -29.92
N ILE A 198 -12.36 15.01 -29.28
CA ILE A 198 -13.52 15.63 -29.94
C ILE A 198 -13.60 17.09 -29.46
N LYS A 199 -13.91 18.03 -30.36
CA LYS A 199 -14.16 19.43 -30.01
C LYS A 199 -15.55 19.59 -29.41
N ASP A 200 -15.70 20.41 -28.36
CA ASP A 200 -16.98 20.57 -27.65
C ASP A 200 -18.14 20.95 -28.58
N ALA A 201 -17.95 21.90 -29.50
CA ALA A 201 -18.98 22.31 -30.46
C ALA A 201 -19.44 21.17 -31.39
N GLN A 202 -18.54 20.23 -31.72
CA GLN A 202 -18.85 19.06 -32.55
C GLN A 202 -19.66 18.04 -31.73
N TRP A 203 -19.27 17.82 -30.48
CA TRP A 203 -20.03 16.96 -29.56
C TRP A 203 -21.43 17.51 -29.32
N GLU A 204 -21.56 18.80 -29.00
CA GLU A 204 -22.86 19.46 -28.79
C GLU A 204 -23.77 19.35 -30.02
N ALA A 205 -23.23 19.54 -31.24
CA ALA A 205 -24.00 19.38 -32.47
C ALA A 205 -24.52 17.95 -32.66
N SER A 206 -23.71 16.93 -32.35
CA SER A 206 -24.09 15.52 -32.49
C SER A 206 -25.26 15.12 -31.59
N THR A 207 -25.34 15.67 -30.38
CA THR A 207 -26.42 15.37 -29.41
C THR A 207 -27.81 15.84 -29.86
N ARG A 208 -27.89 16.61 -30.96
CA ARG A 208 -29.16 17.00 -31.61
C ARG A 208 -29.77 15.89 -32.48
N SER A 209 -29.04 14.81 -32.73
CA SER A 209 -29.51 13.60 -33.42
C SER A 209 -29.50 12.40 -32.47
N PRO A 210 -30.33 12.38 -31.40
CA PRO A 210 -30.21 11.39 -30.32
C PRO A 210 -30.46 9.94 -30.77
N GLU A 211 -31.23 9.72 -31.84
CA GLU A 211 -31.49 8.37 -32.36
C GLU A 211 -30.23 7.67 -32.89
N SER A 212 -29.31 8.40 -33.55
CA SER A 212 -28.05 7.81 -34.05
C SER A 212 -27.05 7.52 -32.94
N LEU A 213 -27.31 8.00 -31.72
CA LEU A 213 -26.44 7.81 -30.55
C LEU A 213 -26.93 6.69 -29.63
N LYS A 214 -27.98 5.95 -30.01
CA LYS A 214 -28.47 4.79 -29.24
C LYS A 214 -27.48 3.63 -29.32
N GLY A 215 -27.30 2.91 -28.20
CA GLY A 215 -26.43 1.74 -28.14
C GLY A 215 -25.02 2.02 -28.68
N GLN A 216 -24.51 1.12 -29.53
CA GLN A 216 -23.17 1.23 -30.12
C GLN A 216 -23.04 2.43 -31.09
N GLY A 217 -24.15 3.03 -31.55
CA GLY A 217 -24.12 4.27 -32.35
C GLY A 217 -23.46 5.45 -31.62
N LEU A 218 -23.49 5.46 -30.28
CA LEU A 218 -22.69 6.40 -29.49
C LEU A 218 -21.18 6.18 -29.71
N VAL A 219 -20.74 4.93 -29.66
CA VAL A 219 -19.32 4.56 -29.83
C VAL A 219 -18.87 4.88 -31.24
N GLN A 220 -19.69 4.54 -32.24
CA GLN A 220 -19.49 4.91 -33.64
C GLN A 220 -19.24 6.42 -33.76
N ALA A 221 -20.15 7.24 -33.25
CA ALA A 221 -20.03 8.69 -33.34
C ALA A 221 -18.78 9.22 -32.63
N TYR A 222 -18.42 8.70 -31.45
CA TYR A 222 -17.20 9.12 -30.73
C TYR A 222 -15.93 8.85 -31.54
N LEU A 223 -15.84 7.68 -32.16
CA LEU A 223 -14.67 7.26 -32.92
C LEU A 223 -14.60 7.88 -34.32
N GLU A 224 -15.74 8.20 -34.96
CA GLU A 224 -15.77 8.96 -36.22
C GLU A 224 -15.44 10.44 -36.03
N MET A 225 -15.87 11.04 -34.91
CA MET A 225 -15.69 12.47 -34.64
C MET A 225 -14.32 12.83 -34.07
N SER A 226 -13.57 11.86 -33.55
CA SER A 226 -12.26 12.09 -32.96
C SER A 226 -11.25 12.59 -33.99
N ALA A 227 -10.22 13.33 -33.56
CA ALA A 227 -8.97 13.37 -34.31
C ALA A 227 -8.31 11.97 -34.37
N PRO A 228 -7.39 11.70 -35.32
CA PRO A 228 -6.64 10.45 -35.37
C PRO A 228 -6.01 10.10 -34.03
N ILE A 229 -6.07 8.81 -33.67
CA ILE A 229 -5.64 8.31 -32.36
C ILE A 229 -4.21 7.80 -32.48
N THR A 230 -3.29 8.52 -31.84
CA THR A 230 -1.86 8.23 -31.83
C THR A 230 -1.37 7.93 -30.42
N ASP A 231 -0.16 7.40 -30.29
CA ASP A 231 0.46 7.09 -29.01
C ASP A 231 0.62 8.36 -28.15
N GLU A 232 0.86 9.52 -28.78
CA GLU A 232 0.91 10.84 -28.11
C GLU A 232 -0.47 11.28 -27.57
N SER A 233 -1.54 10.91 -28.28
CA SER A 233 -2.91 11.22 -27.85
C SER A 233 -3.35 10.34 -26.66
N GLN A 234 -2.81 9.12 -26.53
CA GLN A 234 -3.14 8.13 -25.48
C GLN A 234 -2.50 8.43 -24.12
N THR A 235 -2.40 9.73 -23.82
CA THR A 235 -2.09 10.29 -22.50
C THR A 235 -3.37 10.49 -21.69
N PHE A 236 -3.23 10.59 -20.36
CA PHE A 236 -4.37 10.76 -19.47
C PHE A 236 -5.17 12.02 -19.81
N LYS A 237 -6.47 11.85 -19.98
CA LYS A 237 -7.42 12.95 -20.11
C LYS A 237 -8.75 12.52 -19.51
N TYR A 238 -9.15 13.19 -18.43
CA TYR A 238 -10.42 12.88 -17.77
C TYR A 238 -11.62 13.22 -18.68
N GLN A 239 -12.34 12.19 -19.15
CA GLN A 239 -13.40 12.36 -20.15
C GLN A 239 -14.47 11.23 -20.11
N ASN A 240 -15.23 11.08 -21.19
CA ASN A 240 -16.41 10.21 -21.29
C ASN A 240 -16.09 8.74 -21.67
N ASP A 241 -14.84 8.29 -21.54
CA ASP A 241 -14.45 6.89 -21.77
C ASP A 241 -15.33 5.84 -21.04
N PRO A 242 -15.90 6.08 -19.83
CA PRO A 242 -16.79 5.12 -19.18
C PRO A 242 -18.05 4.78 -19.98
N MET A 243 -18.51 5.66 -20.87
CA MET A 243 -19.64 5.35 -21.75
C MET A 243 -19.28 4.24 -22.74
N LEU A 244 -18.02 4.18 -23.19
CA LEU A 244 -17.52 3.12 -24.08
C LEU A 244 -17.43 1.78 -23.32
N VAL A 245 -16.92 1.81 -22.08
CA VAL A 245 -16.85 0.60 -21.23
C VAL A 245 -18.25 0.08 -20.89
N MET A 246 -19.23 0.96 -20.66
CA MET A 246 -20.62 0.55 -20.45
C MET A 246 -21.20 -0.19 -21.66
N GLN A 247 -20.85 0.22 -22.89
CA GLN A 247 -21.27 -0.46 -24.11
C GLN A 247 -20.63 -1.84 -24.26
N VAL A 248 -19.35 -1.98 -23.87
CA VAL A 248 -18.71 -3.29 -23.82
C VAL A 248 -19.43 -4.21 -22.81
N ILE A 249 -19.74 -3.71 -21.61
CA ILE A 249 -20.50 -4.49 -20.63
C ILE A 249 -21.86 -4.90 -21.21
N GLU A 250 -22.59 -3.98 -21.84
CA GLU A 250 -23.88 -4.26 -22.48
C GLU A 250 -23.78 -5.39 -23.51
N ALA A 251 -22.74 -5.37 -24.37
CA ALA A 251 -22.58 -6.33 -25.44
C ALA A 251 -22.21 -7.74 -24.95
N VAL A 252 -21.42 -7.86 -23.88
CA VAL A 252 -20.83 -9.15 -23.48
C VAL A 252 -21.60 -9.88 -22.39
N VAL A 253 -22.44 -9.19 -21.60
CA VAL A 253 -23.16 -9.81 -20.48
C VAL A 253 -24.60 -10.16 -20.85
N PRO A 254 -25.13 -11.30 -20.36
CA PRO A 254 -26.52 -11.68 -20.62
C PRO A 254 -27.49 -10.73 -19.92
N GLY A 255 -28.58 -10.38 -20.60
CA GLY A 255 -29.64 -9.54 -20.05
C GLY A 255 -29.32 -8.03 -20.00
N GLY A 256 -28.17 -7.62 -20.54
CA GLY A 256 -27.74 -6.23 -20.62
C GLY A 256 -27.14 -5.68 -19.32
N ALA A 257 -26.38 -4.59 -19.45
CA ALA A 257 -25.60 -3.98 -18.39
C ALA A 257 -26.47 -3.57 -17.18
N ARG A 258 -27.69 -3.08 -17.41
CA ARG A 258 -28.58 -2.65 -16.33
C ARG A 258 -28.98 -3.81 -15.42
N ALA A 259 -29.43 -4.93 -15.99
CA ALA A 259 -29.84 -6.11 -15.23
C ALA A 259 -28.61 -6.74 -14.55
N PHE A 260 -27.51 -6.84 -15.28
CA PHE A 260 -26.26 -7.37 -14.76
C PHE A 260 -25.73 -6.59 -13.55
N ILE A 261 -25.64 -5.26 -13.64
CA ILE A 261 -25.20 -4.42 -12.51
C ILE A 261 -26.13 -4.57 -11.30
N ARG A 262 -27.45 -4.64 -11.53
CA ARG A 262 -28.42 -4.86 -10.45
C ARG A 262 -28.19 -6.21 -9.78
N ASP A 263 -28.18 -7.29 -10.54
CA ASP A 263 -28.28 -8.65 -10.01
C ASP A 263 -26.93 -9.21 -9.56
N GLU A 264 -25.89 -9.00 -10.37
CA GLU A 264 -24.57 -9.62 -10.16
C GLU A 264 -23.60 -8.77 -9.34
N LEU A 265 -23.89 -7.47 -9.16
CA LEU A 265 -23.06 -6.58 -8.35
C LEU A 265 -23.83 -6.00 -7.15
N LEU A 266 -24.83 -5.15 -7.39
CA LEU A 266 -25.49 -4.41 -6.31
C LEU A 266 -26.28 -5.32 -5.37
N TYR A 267 -27.08 -6.25 -5.91
CA TYR A 267 -27.87 -7.17 -5.11
C TYR A 267 -26.98 -8.14 -4.29
N LYS A 268 -25.86 -8.60 -4.86
CA LYS A 268 -24.85 -9.42 -4.16
C LYS A 268 -24.22 -8.70 -2.96
N LEU A 269 -24.07 -7.38 -3.05
CA LEU A 269 -23.67 -6.51 -1.93
C LEU A 269 -24.82 -6.17 -0.97
N GLY A 270 -26.02 -6.67 -1.21
CA GLY A 270 -27.23 -6.32 -0.45
C GLY A 270 -27.60 -4.84 -0.61
N ILE A 271 -27.32 -4.25 -1.78
CA ILE A 271 -27.69 -2.88 -2.14
C ILE A 271 -28.97 -2.95 -2.99
N THR A 272 -30.10 -2.68 -2.36
CA THR A 272 -31.42 -2.68 -3.01
C THR A 272 -32.05 -1.29 -3.12
N ASN A 273 -31.59 -0.35 -2.30
CA ASN A 273 -32.02 1.04 -2.30
C ASN A 273 -30.96 1.93 -2.95
N TYR A 274 -31.12 2.15 -4.25
CA TYR A 274 -30.23 2.97 -5.07
C TYR A 274 -31.01 3.67 -6.18
N GLY A 275 -30.35 4.55 -6.92
CA GLY A 275 -30.83 5.09 -8.19
C GLY A 275 -29.84 4.77 -9.30
N TRP A 276 -30.36 4.54 -10.50
CA TRP A 276 -29.59 4.28 -11.71
C TRP A 276 -30.30 4.95 -12.88
N ARG A 277 -29.75 6.09 -13.32
CA ARG A 277 -30.35 6.98 -14.33
C ARG A 277 -30.11 6.43 -15.73
N MET A 278 -31.16 6.47 -16.56
CA MET A 278 -31.23 5.79 -17.87
C MET A 278 -31.52 6.74 -19.04
N ASP A 279 -31.70 8.04 -18.80
CA ASP A 279 -32.14 9.02 -19.80
C ASP A 279 -30.97 9.63 -20.61
N ASN A 280 -29.82 8.95 -20.64
CA ASN A 280 -28.73 9.34 -21.52
C ASN A 280 -29.06 8.99 -22.99
N VAL A 281 -28.33 9.61 -23.93
CA VAL A 281 -28.55 9.43 -25.36
C VAL A 281 -28.42 7.97 -25.81
N SER A 282 -27.51 7.20 -25.19
CA SER A 282 -27.32 5.78 -25.52
C SER A 282 -28.45 4.85 -25.07
N GLY A 283 -29.27 5.27 -24.10
CA GLY A 283 -30.27 4.42 -23.45
C GLY A 283 -29.70 3.44 -22.43
N LEU A 284 -28.39 3.46 -22.19
CA LEU A 284 -27.72 2.68 -21.14
C LEU A 284 -27.61 3.48 -19.84
N PRO A 285 -27.20 2.83 -18.74
CA PRO A 285 -26.99 3.56 -17.51
C PRO A 285 -25.87 4.61 -17.55
N GLU A 286 -26.08 5.73 -16.86
CA GLU A 286 -25.11 6.85 -16.85
C GLU A 286 -24.64 7.25 -15.45
N SER A 287 -25.59 7.53 -14.56
CA SER A 287 -25.32 8.10 -13.24
C SER A 287 -26.10 7.37 -12.17
N SER A 288 -25.48 7.26 -11.00
CA SER A 288 -26.00 6.52 -9.88
C SER A 288 -26.32 7.40 -8.68
N SER A 289 -27.14 6.88 -7.78
CA SER A 289 -27.25 7.37 -6.41
C SER A 289 -27.20 6.22 -5.42
N MET A 290 -26.51 6.42 -4.31
CA MET A 290 -26.28 5.40 -3.28
C MET A 290 -26.43 6.01 -1.90
N THR A 291 -26.91 5.23 -0.94
CA THR A 291 -26.82 5.61 0.48
C THR A 291 -25.37 5.57 0.93
N SER A 292 -25.00 6.36 1.93
CA SER A 292 -23.61 6.40 2.45
C SER A 292 -23.15 5.03 2.96
N ARG A 293 -24.06 4.24 3.54
CA ARG A 293 -23.79 2.86 3.95
C ARG A 293 -23.63 1.91 2.75
N ALA A 294 -24.35 2.11 1.65
CA ALA A 294 -24.11 1.35 0.41
C ALA A 294 -22.75 1.70 -0.22
N MET A 295 -22.36 2.98 -0.18
CA MET A 295 -21.01 3.42 -0.60
C MET A 295 -19.91 2.71 0.20
N LEU A 296 -20.09 2.55 1.52
CA LEU A 296 -19.15 1.80 2.38
C LEU A 296 -18.99 0.34 1.95
N LYS A 297 -20.07 -0.34 1.54
CA LYS A 297 -19.98 -1.75 1.09
C LYS A 297 -19.13 -1.91 -0.17
N LEU A 298 -19.16 -0.94 -1.06
CA LEU A 298 -18.31 -0.94 -2.26
C LEU A 298 -16.85 -0.73 -1.88
N GLY A 299 -16.61 0.17 -0.92
CA GLY A 299 -15.27 0.36 -0.36
C GLY A 299 -14.74 -0.93 0.26
N LEU A 300 -15.57 -1.64 1.04
CA LEU A 300 -15.24 -2.94 1.60
C LEU A 300 -14.96 -4.00 0.52
N LEU A 301 -15.72 -4.03 -0.57
CA LEU A 301 -15.45 -4.94 -1.68
C LEU A 301 -14.06 -4.69 -2.30
N ALA A 302 -13.72 -3.43 -2.58
CA ALA A 302 -12.42 -3.06 -3.12
C ALA A 302 -11.28 -3.39 -2.13
N LYS A 303 -11.44 -2.95 -0.87
CA LYS A 303 -10.48 -3.22 0.21
C LYS A 303 -10.22 -4.71 0.41
N ASN A 304 -11.26 -5.53 0.35
CA ASN A 304 -11.14 -6.98 0.49
C ASN A 304 -10.75 -7.67 -0.83
N LYS A 305 -10.10 -6.96 -1.75
CA LYS A 305 -9.59 -7.50 -3.02
C LYS A 305 -10.67 -8.22 -3.83
N GLY A 306 -11.88 -7.67 -3.81
CA GLY A 306 -13.04 -8.17 -4.55
C GLY A 306 -13.78 -9.32 -3.85
N HIS A 307 -13.41 -9.69 -2.62
CA HIS A 307 -14.15 -10.66 -1.82
C HIS A 307 -15.29 -10.01 -1.03
N TRP A 308 -16.44 -10.68 -1.03
CA TRP A 308 -17.60 -10.31 -0.24
C TRP A 308 -18.29 -11.55 0.32
N HIS A 309 -18.42 -11.64 1.64
CA HIS A 309 -19.09 -12.75 2.35
C HIS A 309 -18.70 -14.16 1.86
N GLY A 310 -17.41 -14.38 1.59
CA GLY A 310 -16.88 -15.68 1.14
C GLY A 310 -17.00 -15.94 -0.37
N GLU A 311 -17.62 -15.04 -1.15
CA GLU A 311 -17.63 -15.09 -2.62
C GLU A 311 -16.56 -14.14 -3.17
N GLN A 312 -15.81 -14.55 -4.19
CA GLN A 312 -15.00 -13.64 -5.01
C GLN A 312 -15.94 -13.00 -6.04
N LEU A 313 -16.30 -11.73 -5.86
CA LEU A 313 -17.18 -11.02 -6.79
C LEU A 313 -16.40 -10.40 -7.96
N VAL A 314 -15.21 -9.88 -7.70
CA VAL A 314 -14.32 -9.27 -8.71
C VAL A 314 -12.92 -9.84 -8.55
N PRO A 315 -12.15 -10.17 -9.61
CA PRO A 315 -10.85 -10.81 -9.42
C PRO A 315 -9.88 -9.93 -8.64
N ALA A 316 -9.11 -10.52 -7.71
CA ALA A 316 -8.13 -9.78 -6.91
C ALA A 316 -7.10 -9.03 -7.78
N ALA A 317 -6.66 -9.64 -8.88
CA ALA A 317 -5.75 -9.01 -9.85
C ALA A 317 -6.38 -7.79 -10.55
N PHE A 318 -7.68 -7.84 -10.84
CA PHE A 318 -8.39 -6.69 -11.42
C PHE A 318 -8.49 -5.55 -10.40
N ILE A 319 -8.87 -5.84 -9.15
CA ILE A 319 -8.94 -4.84 -8.09
C ILE A 319 -7.57 -4.19 -7.88
N ALA A 320 -6.50 -4.99 -7.79
CA ALA A 320 -5.14 -4.47 -7.64
C ALA A 320 -4.77 -3.48 -8.75
N LYS A 321 -5.03 -3.82 -10.02
CA LYS A 321 -4.81 -2.90 -11.16
C LYS A 321 -5.73 -1.69 -11.12
N ALA A 322 -6.99 -1.89 -10.71
CA ALA A 322 -7.98 -0.84 -10.65
C ALA A 322 -7.65 0.24 -9.62
N THR A 323 -7.14 -0.16 -8.46
CA THR A 323 -6.84 0.74 -7.33
C THR A 323 -5.37 1.17 -7.29
N SER A 324 -4.51 0.68 -8.19
CA SER A 324 -3.13 1.15 -8.31
C SER A 324 -3.03 2.51 -8.99
N ARG A 325 -1.97 3.25 -8.63
CA ARG A 325 -1.55 4.47 -9.33
C ARG A 325 -0.83 4.09 -10.62
N LEU A 326 -1.60 3.88 -11.70
CA LEU A 326 -1.03 3.53 -13.01
C LEU A 326 -0.26 4.70 -13.65
N PHE A 327 -0.63 5.93 -13.31
CA PHE A 327 0.10 7.14 -13.67
C PHE A 327 -0.34 8.29 -12.75
N THR A 328 0.47 9.34 -12.71
CA THR A 328 0.17 10.60 -12.02
C THR A 328 -0.60 11.53 -12.94
N THR A 329 -1.54 12.28 -12.38
CA THR A 329 -2.34 13.28 -13.13
C THR A 329 -1.76 14.70 -13.03
N GLY A 330 -0.77 14.89 -12.15
CA GLY A 330 -0.30 16.21 -11.73
C GLY A 330 -1.09 16.73 -10.52
N ASP A 331 -0.47 17.57 -9.69
CA ASP A 331 -1.12 18.09 -8.47
C ASP A 331 -2.08 19.26 -8.76
N ASP A 332 -1.94 19.91 -9.91
CA ASP A 332 -2.74 21.07 -10.34
C ASP A 332 -4.04 20.67 -11.07
N ASP A 333 -4.08 19.43 -11.59
CA ASP A 333 -5.19 18.90 -12.34
C ASP A 333 -5.91 17.82 -11.52
N ILE A 334 -6.93 18.32 -10.80
CA ILE A 334 -8.16 17.62 -10.37
C ILE A 334 -8.36 17.61 -8.83
N TYR A 335 -9.65 17.69 -8.46
CA TYR A 335 -10.23 18.11 -7.17
C TYR A 335 -9.60 17.51 -5.90
N GLY A 336 -9.54 18.29 -4.82
CA GLY A 336 -9.27 17.77 -3.48
C GLY A 336 -7.80 17.73 -3.04
N GLY A 337 -6.93 18.57 -3.60
CA GLY A 337 -5.55 18.76 -3.13
C GLY A 337 -5.44 19.52 -1.81
N GLY A 338 -4.21 19.79 -1.37
CA GLY A 338 -3.93 20.53 -0.15
C GLY A 338 -2.50 20.34 0.32
N LYS A 339 -2.09 21.03 1.40
CA LYS A 339 -0.72 20.94 1.92
C LYS A 339 -0.34 19.54 2.42
N ASP A 340 -1.34 18.71 2.75
CA ASP A 340 -1.16 17.34 3.24
C ASP A 340 -1.66 16.28 2.25
N VAL A 341 -1.81 16.65 0.97
CA VAL A 341 -2.29 15.77 -0.11
C VAL A 341 -1.35 15.93 -1.31
N SER A 342 -0.79 14.84 -1.83
CA SER A 342 0.19 14.89 -2.93
C SER A 342 0.11 13.67 -3.84
N ASN A 343 0.86 13.68 -4.95
CA ASN A 343 0.98 12.54 -5.87
C ASN A 343 -0.38 12.03 -6.35
N GLN A 344 -1.21 12.95 -6.82
CA GLN A 344 -2.49 12.58 -7.40
C GLN A 344 -2.28 11.69 -8.62
N GLY A 345 -3.09 10.64 -8.73
CA GLY A 345 -2.98 9.67 -9.81
C GLY A 345 -4.26 8.89 -10.03
N TYR A 346 -4.22 7.99 -11.01
CA TYR A 346 -5.41 7.30 -11.50
C TYR A 346 -5.15 5.83 -11.83
N GLY A 347 -6.19 5.01 -11.65
CA GLY A 347 -6.24 3.60 -12.02
C GLY A 347 -7.43 3.31 -12.95
N TYR A 348 -8.15 2.21 -12.71
CA TYR A 348 -9.38 1.89 -13.46
C TYR A 348 -10.58 2.60 -12.86
N TYR A 349 -10.70 3.88 -13.17
CA TYR A 349 -11.67 4.84 -12.63
C TYR A 349 -11.55 5.19 -11.15
N TRP A 350 -10.58 4.61 -10.45
CA TRP A 350 -10.20 5.00 -9.10
C TRP A 350 -9.17 6.11 -9.13
N TRP A 351 -9.36 7.10 -8.26
CA TRP A 351 -8.35 8.10 -7.94
C TRP A 351 -7.38 7.55 -6.90
N SER A 352 -6.17 8.09 -6.86
CA SER A 352 -5.19 7.83 -5.80
C SER A 352 -4.43 9.08 -5.39
N THR A 353 -3.98 9.12 -4.14
CA THR A 353 -3.18 10.19 -3.56
C THR A 353 -2.29 9.65 -2.44
N ASP A 354 -1.28 10.42 -2.05
CA ASP A 354 -0.57 10.26 -0.79
C ASP A 354 -1.06 11.31 0.21
N LEU A 355 -1.62 10.87 1.33
CA LEU A 355 -1.96 11.73 2.47
C LEU A 355 -0.77 11.83 3.41
N LEU A 356 -0.43 13.05 3.83
CA LEU A 356 0.72 13.31 4.70
C LEU A 356 0.29 13.45 6.16
N TYR A 357 0.99 12.75 7.06
CA TYR A 357 0.90 12.96 8.49
C TYR A 357 2.23 12.66 9.17
N ALA A 358 2.71 13.58 10.01
CA ALA A 358 3.96 13.46 10.76
C ALA A 358 5.19 13.07 9.90
N GLY A 359 5.27 13.60 8.67
CA GLY A 359 6.34 13.31 7.72
C GLY A 359 6.23 11.95 7.01
N GLN A 360 5.21 11.15 7.32
CA GLN A 360 4.90 9.89 6.65
C GLN A 360 3.83 10.08 5.58
N ARG A 361 3.93 9.29 4.51
CA ARG A 361 2.95 9.25 3.42
C ARG A 361 2.09 8.00 3.54
N TYR A 362 0.79 8.18 3.44
CA TYR A 362 -0.20 7.12 3.45
C TYR A 362 -0.87 7.07 2.08
N TYR A 363 -0.65 5.97 1.35
CA TYR A 363 -1.31 5.75 0.07
C TYR A 363 -2.82 5.60 0.30
N ALA A 364 -3.60 6.40 -0.42
CA ALA A 364 -5.04 6.34 -0.41
C ALA A 364 -5.56 6.21 -1.84
N TYR A 365 -6.63 5.43 -2.03
CA TYR A 365 -7.38 5.39 -3.28
C TYR A 365 -8.86 5.66 -3.02
N SER A 366 -9.55 6.20 -4.03
CA SER A 366 -10.92 6.65 -3.84
C SER A 366 -11.81 6.66 -5.07
N ALA A 367 -13.09 6.40 -4.83
CA ALA A 367 -14.15 6.82 -5.74
C ALA A 367 -14.47 8.29 -5.45
N GLN A 368 -14.42 9.15 -6.46
CA GLN A 368 -14.68 10.58 -6.30
C GLN A 368 -15.76 11.08 -7.25
N GLY A 369 -16.74 11.79 -6.70
CA GLY A 369 -17.81 12.44 -7.43
C GLY A 369 -17.75 13.95 -7.26
N GLY A 370 -17.84 14.68 -8.37
CA GLY A 370 -17.95 16.15 -8.32
C GLY A 370 -19.14 16.58 -7.47
N GLY A 371 -18.90 17.46 -6.50
CA GLY A 371 -19.82 17.75 -5.41
C GLY A 371 -19.30 17.31 -4.03
N GLY A 372 -18.20 16.55 -3.96
CA GLY A 372 -17.58 16.11 -2.70
C GLY A 372 -18.03 14.72 -2.22
N MET A 373 -18.42 13.83 -3.15
CA MET A 373 -18.73 12.43 -2.81
C MET A 373 -17.45 11.59 -2.82
N TYR A 374 -17.12 10.97 -1.69
CA TYR A 374 -15.93 10.14 -1.53
C TYR A 374 -16.25 8.76 -0.96
N VAL A 375 -15.60 7.76 -1.54
CA VAL A 375 -15.24 6.51 -0.85
C VAL A 375 -13.72 6.48 -0.81
N LEU A 376 -13.12 6.89 0.30
CA LEU A 376 -11.66 6.99 0.45
C LEU A 376 -11.15 5.84 1.34
N ILE A 377 -10.13 5.13 0.87
CA ILE A 377 -9.60 3.91 1.51
C ILE A 377 -8.09 4.06 1.71
N ILE A 378 -7.61 3.71 2.91
CA ILE A 378 -6.20 3.75 3.31
C ILE A 378 -5.86 2.37 3.86
N ASP A 379 -5.33 1.50 3.00
CA ASP A 379 -5.18 0.07 3.32
C ASP A 379 -4.22 -0.19 4.47
N ASP A 380 -3.12 0.57 4.52
CA ASP A 380 -2.09 0.55 5.57
C ASP A 380 -2.62 0.77 6.99
N LEU A 381 -3.80 1.36 7.11
CA LEU A 381 -4.47 1.66 8.37
C LEU A 381 -5.80 0.91 8.53
N ASP A 382 -6.16 0.05 7.57
CA ASP A 382 -7.49 -0.57 7.50
C ASP A 382 -8.63 0.47 7.66
N LEU A 383 -8.44 1.66 7.09
CA LEU A 383 -9.29 2.83 7.33
C LEU A 383 -10.07 3.18 6.07
N MET A 384 -11.35 3.47 6.23
CA MET A 384 -12.21 4.01 5.18
C MET A 384 -13.00 5.21 5.68
N VAL A 385 -13.11 6.23 4.82
CA VAL A 385 -13.91 7.42 5.07
C VAL A 385 -14.88 7.61 3.91
N ILE A 386 -16.17 7.72 4.24
CA ILE A 386 -17.22 7.99 3.26
C ILE A 386 -17.75 9.39 3.50
N VAL A 387 -17.82 10.20 2.45
CA VAL A 387 -18.39 11.54 2.50
C VAL A 387 -19.41 11.69 1.38
N THR A 388 -20.54 12.31 1.67
CA THR A 388 -21.44 12.85 0.65
C THR A 388 -21.60 14.35 0.88
N ALA A 389 -21.62 15.12 -0.19
CA ALA A 389 -21.69 16.57 -0.12
C ALA A 389 -22.32 17.14 -1.41
N HIS A 390 -22.56 18.45 -1.41
CA HIS A 390 -22.97 19.21 -2.59
C HIS A 390 -22.15 20.50 -2.77
N ASP A 391 -20.83 20.38 -2.59
CA ASP A 391 -19.87 21.49 -2.68
C ASP A 391 -18.85 21.27 -3.83
N ARG A 392 -18.47 22.35 -4.51
CA ARG A 392 -17.45 22.32 -5.56
C ARG A 392 -16.07 22.78 -5.07
N ASP A 393 -15.99 23.44 -3.91
CA ASP A 393 -14.73 23.72 -3.22
C ASP A 393 -14.36 22.55 -2.30
N ASP A 394 -13.90 21.47 -2.92
CA ASP A 394 -13.71 20.18 -2.28
C ASP A 394 -12.43 20.13 -1.43
N LYS A 395 -12.59 20.12 -0.11
CA LYS A 395 -11.51 20.01 0.89
C LYS A 395 -11.51 18.66 1.60
N THR A 396 -12.22 17.66 1.07
CA THR A 396 -12.50 16.40 1.74
C THR A 396 -11.21 15.67 2.13
N GLN A 397 -10.27 15.52 1.21
CA GLN A 397 -9.03 14.78 1.47
C GLN A 397 -8.14 15.50 2.48
N GLN A 398 -8.07 16.85 2.41
CA GLN A 398 -7.37 17.66 3.40
C GLN A 398 -8.00 17.54 4.80
N MET A 399 -9.33 17.61 4.90
CA MET A 399 -10.06 17.38 6.16
C MET A 399 -9.74 15.99 6.72
N VAL A 400 -9.71 14.95 5.88
CA VAL A 400 -9.35 13.59 6.30
C VAL A 400 -7.91 13.54 6.83
N ALA A 401 -6.95 14.10 6.09
CA ALA A 401 -5.54 14.11 6.46
C ALA A 401 -5.28 14.83 7.80
N GLU A 402 -5.98 15.93 8.07
CA GLU A 402 -5.78 16.73 9.28
C GLU A 402 -6.52 16.18 10.50
N ASN A 403 -7.68 15.55 10.31
CA ASN A 403 -8.63 15.32 11.40
C ASN A 403 -8.95 13.86 11.68
N ILE A 404 -8.80 12.98 10.69
CA ILE A 404 -9.16 11.57 10.79
C ILE A 404 -7.92 10.70 10.74
N LEU A 405 -7.07 10.85 9.72
CA LEU A 405 -5.82 10.11 9.55
C LEU A 405 -4.95 10.05 10.82
N PRO A 406 -4.75 11.16 11.57
CA PRO A 406 -3.91 11.14 12.78
C PRO A 406 -4.41 10.19 13.86
N LEU A 407 -5.73 9.98 13.97
CA LEU A 407 -6.33 9.14 15.00
C LEU A 407 -5.92 7.68 14.82
N PHE A 408 -5.90 7.21 13.58
CA PHE A 408 -5.62 5.82 13.23
C PHE A 408 -4.13 5.57 13.00
N ALA A 409 -3.40 6.55 12.45
CA ALA A 409 -1.94 6.48 12.34
C ALA A 409 -1.29 6.34 13.72
N ASN A 410 -1.71 7.15 14.70
CA ASN A 410 -1.20 7.06 16.07
C ASN A 410 -1.65 5.78 16.78
N GLU A 411 -2.86 5.28 16.49
CA GLU A 411 -3.30 3.99 17.02
C GLU A 411 -2.40 2.85 16.54
N ARG A 412 -2.08 2.79 15.23
CA ARG A 412 -1.13 1.81 14.67
C ARG A 412 0.22 1.87 15.39
N VAL A 413 0.73 3.06 15.68
CA VAL A 413 1.97 3.24 16.46
C VAL A 413 1.79 2.76 17.91
N SER A 414 0.65 3.02 18.54
CA SER A 414 0.38 2.60 19.93
C SER A 414 0.10 1.11 20.10
N ASN A 415 -0.46 0.45 19.08
CA ASN A 415 -0.83 -0.96 19.05
C ASN A 415 0.24 -1.82 18.36
N ALA A 416 1.29 -1.22 17.80
CA ALA A 416 2.46 -1.96 17.34
C ALA A 416 2.99 -2.80 18.50
N PRO A 417 3.32 -4.09 18.28
CA PRO A 417 3.81 -4.94 19.34
C PRO A 417 5.03 -4.28 19.99
N VAL A 418 5.05 -4.21 21.32
CA VAL A 418 6.22 -3.72 22.05
C VAL A 418 7.35 -4.70 21.83
N LEU A 419 8.21 -4.40 20.87
CA LEU A 419 9.39 -5.19 20.52
C LEU A 419 10.38 -5.11 21.68
N SER A 420 10.32 -6.09 22.58
CA SER A 420 11.06 -6.09 23.85
C SER A 420 11.96 -7.32 23.98
N GLY A 421 12.99 -7.26 24.82
CA GLY A 421 13.98 -8.33 24.92
C GLY A 421 14.94 -8.35 23.73
N ARG A 422 15.96 -9.22 23.78
CA ARG A 422 17.13 -9.16 22.87
C ARG A 422 16.83 -9.48 21.39
N TYR A 423 15.71 -10.17 21.11
CA TYR A 423 15.36 -10.66 19.77
C TYR A 423 13.94 -10.23 19.40
N LEU A 424 13.64 -8.93 19.49
CA LEU A 424 12.37 -8.32 19.07
C LEU A 424 11.11 -8.92 19.70
N GLY A 425 11.22 -9.55 20.87
CA GLY A 425 10.11 -10.19 21.58
C GLY A 425 9.78 -11.60 21.09
N GLN A 426 10.50 -12.13 20.10
CA GLN A 426 10.27 -13.48 19.58
C GLN A 426 10.79 -14.54 20.56
N LYS A 427 10.02 -15.61 20.73
CA LYS A 427 10.47 -16.81 21.47
C LYS A 427 11.63 -17.46 20.71
N THR A 428 12.71 -17.76 21.41
CA THR A 428 13.92 -18.33 20.81
C THR A 428 13.69 -19.74 20.25
N PRO A 429 14.27 -20.08 19.08
CA PRO A 429 14.18 -21.40 18.48
C PRO A 429 15.00 -22.42 19.28
N GLY A 430 14.70 -23.70 19.09
CA GLY A 430 15.60 -24.80 19.45
C GLY A 430 16.50 -25.15 18.26
N ILE A 431 16.72 -26.44 18.04
CA ILE A 431 17.52 -26.97 16.91
C ILE A 431 16.75 -27.01 15.58
N THR A 432 15.52 -26.50 15.53
CA THR A 432 14.74 -26.36 14.30
C THR A 432 14.73 -24.91 13.89
N ALA A 433 15.18 -24.62 12.67
CA ALA A 433 15.18 -23.26 12.14
C ALA A 433 13.75 -22.72 11.97
N LEU A 434 13.53 -21.49 12.41
CA LEU A 434 12.27 -20.75 12.25
C LEU A 434 12.55 -19.43 11.52
N PRO A 435 11.56 -18.81 10.85
CA PRO A 435 11.69 -17.43 10.38
C PRO A 435 11.90 -16.45 11.54
N PHE A 436 12.72 -15.43 11.33
CA PHE A 436 13.05 -14.44 12.35
C PHE A 436 12.08 -13.24 12.32
N ALA A 437 11.52 -12.92 13.48
CA ALA A 437 10.54 -11.88 13.72
C ALA A 437 9.48 -11.75 12.60
N PRO A 438 8.63 -12.76 12.38
CA PRO A 438 7.62 -12.73 11.31
C PRO A 438 6.71 -11.49 11.40
N GLY A 439 6.49 -10.82 10.28
CA GLY A 439 5.73 -9.57 10.18
C GLY A 439 6.50 -8.31 10.60
N ILE A 440 7.77 -8.45 11.02
CA ILE A 440 8.64 -7.34 11.41
C ILE A 440 9.91 -7.35 10.55
N VAL A 441 10.62 -8.49 10.52
CA VAL A 441 11.80 -8.71 9.67
C VAL A 441 11.44 -9.60 8.49
N SER A 442 10.90 -10.80 8.74
CA SER A 442 10.37 -11.66 7.68
C SER A 442 8.98 -11.24 7.24
N THR A 443 8.91 -10.65 6.05
CA THR A 443 7.71 -10.07 5.44
C THR A 443 7.65 -10.48 3.97
N PRO A 444 6.46 -10.47 3.32
CA PRO A 444 6.38 -10.79 1.89
C PRO A 444 7.36 -9.95 1.06
N GLY A 445 8.20 -10.63 0.28
CA GLY A 445 9.27 -10.06 -0.53
C GLY A 445 10.64 -10.59 -0.12
N TRP A 446 11.65 -9.74 -0.25
CA TRP A 446 13.04 -10.13 -0.07
C TRP A 446 13.66 -9.41 1.12
N GLU A 447 14.20 -10.14 2.09
CA GLU A 447 15.13 -9.58 3.09
C GLU A 447 16.47 -10.32 3.14
N TYR A 448 17.51 -9.64 3.61
CA TYR A 448 18.87 -10.15 3.54
C TYR A 448 19.78 -9.61 4.63
N GLY A 449 20.57 -10.50 5.22
CA GLY A 449 21.74 -10.13 6.02
C GLY A 449 21.42 -9.47 7.36
N VAL A 450 20.48 -10.02 8.13
CA VAL A 450 20.24 -9.57 9.52
C VAL A 450 21.53 -9.71 10.32
N VAL A 451 22.04 -8.61 10.86
CA VAL A 451 23.25 -8.54 11.70
C VAL A 451 23.01 -7.75 12.97
N PHE A 452 23.37 -8.33 14.11
CA PHE A 452 23.36 -7.65 15.39
C PHE A 452 24.71 -7.01 15.66
N ALA A 453 24.71 -5.79 16.19
CA ALA A 453 25.92 -5.21 16.76
C ALA A 453 26.39 -6.03 17.97
N PRO A 454 27.71 -6.08 18.25
CA PRO A 454 28.26 -6.81 19.39
C PRO A 454 27.60 -6.51 20.75
N THR A 455 27.10 -5.29 20.94
CA THR A 455 26.38 -4.87 22.14
C THR A 455 24.97 -5.46 22.27
N MET A 456 24.45 -6.09 21.20
CA MET A 456 23.07 -6.56 21.07
C MET A 456 22.03 -5.43 21.24
N THR A 457 22.42 -4.18 21.00
CA THR A 457 21.54 -2.99 21.09
C THR A 457 21.23 -2.35 19.74
N GLU A 458 21.85 -2.83 18.67
CA GLU A 458 21.57 -2.41 17.30
C GLU A 458 21.45 -3.67 16.44
N MET A 459 20.56 -3.63 15.46
CA MET A 459 20.38 -4.68 14.46
C MET A 459 20.24 -4.01 13.09
N TYR A 460 20.86 -4.55 12.06
CA TYR A 460 20.84 -4.03 10.70
C TYR A 460 20.42 -5.13 9.74
N PHE A 461 19.68 -4.80 8.68
CA PHE A 461 19.36 -5.72 7.59
C PHE A 461 18.92 -4.93 6.36
N VAL A 462 18.85 -5.61 5.22
CA VAL A 462 18.30 -5.05 3.99
C VAL A 462 16.93 -5.68 3.75
N ARG A 463 15.96 -4.87 3.30
CA ARG A 463 14.65 -5.36 2.85
C ARG A 463 14.27 -4.76 1.50
N GLU A 464 13.42 -5.46 0.78
CA GLU A 464 12.70 -4.95 -0.38
C GLU A 464 11.46 -4.18 0.05
N VAL A 465 11.17 -3.10 -0.65
CA VAL A 465 9.99 -2.26 -0.50
C VAL A 465 9.44 -1.93 -1.88
N HIS A 466 8.12 -1.88 -2.01
CA HIS A 466 7.48 -1.55 -3.29
C HIS A 466 7.14 -0.05 -3.31
N LYS A 467 7.90 0.74 -4.06
CA LYS A 467 7.59 2.15 -4.29
C LYS A 467 7.14 2.33 -5.73
N ASN A 468 5.95 2.92 -5.94
CA ASN A 468 5.37 3.14 -7.27
C ASN A 468 5.27 1.87 -8.13
N ALA A 469 4.97 0.72 -7.52
CA ALA A 469 4.90 -0.60 -8.16
C ALA A 469 6.24 -1.19 -8.66
N GLU A 470 7.38 -0.56 -8.36
CA GLU A 470 8.71 -1.11 -8.63
C GLU A 470 9.38 -1.57 -7.33
N PRO A 471 10.10 -2.71 -7.32
CA PRO A 471 10.84 -3.18 -6.16
C PRO A 471 12.10 -2.32 -5.95
N GLU A 472 12.20 -1.69 -4.79
CA GLU A 472 13.40 -1.00 -4.30
C GLU A 472 13.96 -1.73 -3.08
N GLN A 473 15.25 -1.53 -2.78
CA GLN A 473 15.88 -2.11 -1.58
C GLN A 473 16.41 -1.02 -0.66
N GLU A 474 16.15 -1.16 0.63
CA GLU A 474 16.59 -0.22 1.67
C GLU A 474 17.34 -0.92 2.81
N LEU A 475 18.30 -0.20 3.38
CA LEU A 475 19.01 -0.57 4.60
C LEU A 475 18.22 -0.06 5.81
N VAL A 476 17.87 -0.98 6.70
CA VAL A 476 17.10 -0.72 7.91
C VAL A 476 17.96 -1.00 9.14
N ALA A 477 17.78 -0.19 10.18
CA ALA A 477 18.32 -0.44 11.50
C ALA A 477 17.20 -0.51 12.54
N TYR A 478 17.40 -1.34 13.55
CA TYR A 478 16.65 -1.32 14.80
C TYR A 478 17.59 -0.95 15.93
N GLU A 479 17.18 -0.01 16.78
CA GLU A 479 17.95 0.43 17.95
C GLU A 479 17.18 0.11 19.23
N TYR A 480 17.84 -0.55 20.20
CA TYR A 480 17.25 -0.91 21.48
C TYR A 480 17.46 0.21 22.50
N ARG A 481 16.39 0.95 22.82
CA ARG A 481 16.37 2.06 23.79
C ARG A 481 15.14 1.93 24.70
N ASP A 482 15.29 2.25 25.98
CA ASP A 482 14.19 2.21 26.96
C ASP A 482 13.43 0.87 27.00
N HIS A 483 14.20 -0.24 26.94
CA HIS A 483 13.70 -1.62 26.91
C HIS A 483 12.82 -1.96 25.68
N ARG A 484 12.97 -1.21 24.58
CA ARG A 484 12.22 -1.41 23.35
C ARG A 484 13.10 -1.24 22.12
N TRP A 485 12.83 -2.00 21.08
CA TRP A 485 13.43 -1.78 19.78
C TRP A 485 12.65 -0.73 18.97
N GLN A 486 13.37 0.15 18.29
CA GLN A 486 12.83 1.21 17.44
C GLN A 486 13.42 1.08 16.04
N GLU A 487 12.56 1.02 15.03
CA GLU A 487 12.98 0.98 13.62
C GLU A 487 13.48 2.35 13.15
N ARG A 488 14.49 2.34 12.28
CA ARG A 488 14.96 3.47 11.51
C ARG A 488 15.41 3.01 10.12
N VAL A 489 14.78 3.56 9.07
CA VAL A 489 15.29 3.42 7.70
C VAL A 489 16.53 4.29 7.54
N ILE A 490 17.66 3.69 7.16
CA ILE A 490 18.93 4.40 6.94
C ILE A 490 18.97 5.03 5.55
N GLY A 491 18.45 4.33 4.54
CA GLY A 491 18.43 4.80 3.15
C GLY A 491 18.49 3.64 2.14
N PRO A 492 18.74 3.93 0.85
CA PRO A 492 18.86 2.90 -0.19
C PRO A 492 19.96 1.87 0.11
N ARG A 493 19.79 0.63 -0.38
CA ARG A 493 20.81 -0.42 -0.26
C ARG A 493 22.11 0.02 -0.93
N ASN A 494 23.20 0.01 -0.16
CA ASN A 494 24.56 0.31 -0.62
C ASN A 494 25.52 -0.87 -0.40
N GLY A 495 25.02 -2.09 -0.61
CA GLY A 495 25.67 -3.35 -0.24
C GLY A 495 24.93 -4.05 0.90
N THR A 496 25.51 -5.14 1.43
CA THR A 496 24.99 -5.81 2.62
C THR A 496 25.88 -5.49 3.82
N PRO A 497 25.33 -4.99 4.93
CA PRO A 497 26.11 -4.67 6.11
C PRO A 497 26.57 -5.94 6.83
N THR A 498 27.82 -5.93 7.29
CA THR A 498 28.32 -6.79 8.38
C THR A 498 29.11 -5.93 9.36
N LEU A 499 29.28 -6.36 10.60
CA LEU A 499 29.98 -5.60 11.64
C LEU A 499 31.23 -6.32 12.10
N SER A 500 32.29 -5.56 12.37
CA SER A 500 33.47 -6.06 13.07
C SER A 500 33.13 -6.40 14.53
N PRO A 501 33.81 -7.39 15.15
CA PRO A 501 33.54 -7.77 16.54
C PRO A 501 33.74 -6.65 17.58
N ASP A 502 34.58 -5.65 17.28
CA ASP A 502 34.80 -4.47 18.12
C ASP A 502 33.76 -3.34 17.91
N ASN A 503 32.79 -3.57 17.02
CA ASN A 503 31.74 -2.62 16.61
C ASN A 503 32.27 -1.31 15.99
N GLN A 504 33.54 -1.26 15.56
CA GLN A 504 34.14 -0.03 15.00
C GLN A 504 34.02 0.06 13.48
N THR A 505 33.77 -1.04 12.78
CA THR A 505 33.71 -1.08 11.31
C THR A 505 32.45 -1.79 10.83
N MET A 506 31.77 -1.19 9.86
CA MET A 506 30.67 -1.81 9.11
C MET A 506 31.11 -2.01 7.66
N PHE A 507 31.06 -3.24 7.16
CA PHE A 507 31.48 -3.56 5.79
C PHE A 507 30.31 -3.65 4.82
N PHE A 508 30.59 -3.35 3.55
CA PHE A 508 29.67 -3.33 2.41
C PHE A 508 30.40 -3.87 1.16
N GLY A 509 30.88 -5.11 1.24
CA GLY A 509 31.76 -5.68 0.21
C GLY A 509 33.12 -4.96 0.17
N ARG A 510 33.44 -4.29 -0.94
CA ARG A 510 34.68 -3.49 -1.07
C ARG A 510 34.66 -2.18 -0.27
N GLY A 511 33.47 -1.75 0.16
CA GLY A 511 33.29 -0.54 0.95
C GLY A 511 33.27 -0.83 2.45
N TYR A 512 33.66 0.13 3.27
CA TYR A 512 33.40 0.08 4.71
C TYR A 512 33.14 1.47 5.30
N LYS A 513 32.52 1.51 6.47
CA LYS A 513 32.33 2.73 7.27
C LYS A 513 32.89 2.52 8.67
N THR A 514 33.43 3.57 9.27
CA THR A 514 33.91 3.55 10.65
C THR A 514 32.91 4.21 11.59
N ARG A 515 32.82 3.70 12.82
CA ARG A 515 31.94 4.26 13.84
C ARG A 515 32.47 5.62 14.31
N THR A 516 31.56 6.56 14.53
CA THR A 516 31.81 7.92 15.01
C THR A 516 30.88 8.25 16.17
N HIS A 517 31.12 9.38 16.84
CA HIS A 517 30.23 9.89 17.91
C HIS A 517 28.81 10.26 17.42
N HIS A 518 28.60 10.41 16.11
CA HIS A 518 27.31 10.77 15.50
C HIS A 518 26.72 9.66 14.61
N GLY A 519 27.28 8.45 14.63
CA GLY A 519 26.83 7.32 13.80
C GLY A 519 27.98 6.74 12.97
N TRP A 520 27.82 6.61 11.66
CA TRP A 520 28.81 6.02 10.76
C TRP A 520 29.43 7.07 9.84
N SER A 521 30.71 6.91 9.50
CA SER A 521 31.42 7.78 8.55
C SER A 521 30.85 7.69 7.12
N ASP A 522 31.40 8.51 6.24
CA ASP A 522 31.31 8.29 4.80
C ASP A 522 31.97 6.95 4.39
N MET A 523 31.58 6.44 3.23
CA MET A 523 32.07 5.17 2.70
C MET A 523 33.56 5.28 2.33
N GLN A 524 34.35 4.34 2.83
CA GLN A 524 35.78 4.16 2.55
C GLN A 524 36.00 2.87 1.75
N ARG A 525 37.23 2.64 1.25
CA ARG A 525 37.61 1.47 0.44
C ARG A 525 38.67 0.63 1.15
N LEU A 526 38.56 -0.69 1.06
CA LEU A 526 39.49 -1.65 1.72
C LEU A 526 40.95 -1.50 1.26
N GLY A 527 41.17 -0.97 0.06
CA GLY A 527 42.50 -0.72 -0.50
C GLY A 527 42.65 -1.26 -1.92
N PRO A 528 43.76 -0.93 -2.61
CA PRO A 528 43.97 -1.25 -4.02
C PRO A 528 43.96 -2.75 -4.32
N ASP A 529 44.42 -3.60 -3.39
CA ASP A 529 44.47 -5.05 -3.56
C ASP A 529 43.07 -5.71 -3.60
N PHE A 530 42.01 -4.97 -3.25
CA PHE A 530 40.63 -5.44 -3.24
C PHE A 530 39.82 -4.94 -4.44
N GLU A 531 40.32 -3.94 -5.18
CA GLU A 531 39.53 -3.25 -6.21
C GLU A 531 39.20 -4.13 -7.42
N ALA A 532 40.08 -5.08 -7.76
CA ALA A 532 39.83 -6.03 -8.84
C ALA A 532 38.87 -7.16 -8.45
N ILE A 533 38.57 -7.31 -7.16
CA ILE A 533 37.79 -8.43 -6.64
C ILE A 533 36.34 -7.97 -6.44
N ARG A 534 35.38 -8.66 -7.07
CA ARG A 534 33.96 -8.43 -6.77
C ARG A 534 33.62 -9.13 -5.45
N ILE A 535 33.34 -8.34 -4.41
CA ILE A 535 33.06 -8.86 -3.06
C ILE A 535 31.60 -8.63 -2.71
N MET A 536 30.86 -9.69 -2.38
CA MET A 536 29.48 -9.56 -1.90
C MET A 536 29.43 -9.36 -0.39
N ARG A 537 30.27 -10.06 0.38
CA ARG A 537 30.29 -9.99 1.84
C ARG A 537 31.71 -10.05 2.41
N VAL A 538 31.90 -9.37 3.53
CA VAL A 538 33.12 -9.41 4.35
C VAL A 538 32.72 -9.76 5.78
N THR A 539 33.49 -10.58 6.48
CA THR A 539 33.39 -10.76 7.94
C THR A 539 34.76 -10.62 8.57
N ALA A 540 34.82 -10.20 9.83
CA ALA A 540 36.07 -9.90 10.52
C ALA A 540 36.23 -10.69 11.83
N SER A 541 37.47 -11.04 12.17
CA SER A 541 37.85 -11.64 13.44
C SER A 541 38.18 -10.58 14.51
N ASN A 542 38.41 -11.02 15.75
CA ASN A 542 38.84 -10.18 16.87
C ASN A 542 40.22 -9.57 16.63
N GLU A 543 41.09 -10.25 15.87
CA GLU A 543 42.39 -9.74 15.43
C GLU A 543 42.26 -8.74 14.27
N GLY A 544 41.03 -8.48 13.81
CA GLY A 544 40.74 -7.59 12.70
C GLY A 544 41.03 -8.19 11.33
N ASN A 545 41.38 -9.48 11.24
CA ASN A 545 41.54 -10.16 9.95
C ASN A 545 40.18 -10.33 9.28
N ILE A 546 40.14 -10.33 7.95
CA ILE A 546 38.88 -10.42 7.20
C ILE A 546 38.83 -11.66 6.32
N ALA A 547 37.64 -12.25 6.24
CA ALA A 547 37.26 -13.26 5.25
C ALA A 547 36.17 -12.71 4.34
N PHE A 548 36.23 -13.03 3.04
CA PHE A 548 35.29 -12.51 2.05
C PHE A 548 35.23 -13.40 0.81
N ASP A 549 34.16 -13.26 0.03
CA ASP A 549 33.99 -13.97 -1.25
C ASP A 549 34.56 -13.18 -2.44
N GLU A 550 35.06 -13.90 -3.44
CA GLU A 550 35.25 -13.41 -4.80
C GLU A 550 34.10 -13.91 -5.68
N ALA A 551 33.14 -13.04 -5.99
CA ALA A 551 31.96 -13.39 -6.75
C ALA A 551 32.19 -13.28 -8.27
N THR A 552 32.36 -14.43 -8.93
CA THR A 552 32.48 -14.52 -10.39
C THR A 552 31.16 -14.94 -11.04
N ALA A 553 30.95 -14.57 -12.31
CA ALA A 553 29.72 -14.90 -13.04
C ALA A 553 29.61 -16.39 -13.43
N ASP A 554 30.74 -17.09 -13.50
CA ASP A 554 30.85 -18.51 -13.84
C ASP A 554 30.76 -19.43 -12.60
N GLY A 555 30.62 -18.86 -11.40
CA GLY A 555 30.56 -19.60 -10.15
C GLY A 555 31.89 -20.20 -9.68
N ASN A 556 33.01 -19.92 -10.34
CA ASN A 556 34.33 -20.44 -9.94
C ASN A 556 35.06 -19.55 -8.91
N GLY A 557 34.35 -18.55 -8.40
CA GLY A 557 34.78 -17.67 -7.32
C GLY A 557 35.25 -18.42 -6.07
N VAL A 558 36.23 -17.84 -5.39
CA VAL A 558 36.86 -18.44 -4.20
C VAL A 558 36.67 -17.56 -2.97
N LEU A 559 36.64 -18.18 -1.80
CA LEU A 559 36.75 -17.49 -0.53
C LEU A 559 38.19 -17.07 -0.29
N ARG A 560 38.36 -15.84 0.19
CA ARG A 560 39.66 -15.23 0.46
C ARG A 560 39.76 -14.75 1.90
N TYR A 561 40.99 -14.61 2.34
CA TYR A 561 41.39 -14.18 3.67
C TYR A 561 42.46 -13.09 3.56
N ALA A 562 42.37 -12.04 4.37
CA ALA A 562 43.37 -10.99 4.45
C ALA A 562 43.68 -10.63 5.91
N GLN A 563 44.97 -10.62 6.25
CA GLN A 563 45.42 -10.26 7.59
C GLN A 563 45.40 -8.74 7.79
N ARG A 564 45.01 -8.28 8.97
CA ARG A 564 45.11 -6.88 9.35
C ARG A 564 46.58 -6.45 9.43
N LYS A 565 46.90 -5.28 8.86
CA LYS A 565 48.23 -4.67 8.91
C LYS A 565 48.10 -3.16 9.15
N GLY A 566 48.27 -2.74 10.40
CA GLY A 566 48.02 -1.36 10.81
C GLY A 566 46.60 -0.92 10.47
N ASP A 567 46.46 0.20 9.77
CA ASP A 567 45.15 0.72 9.37
C ASP A 567 44.55 0.03 8.12
N GLY A 568 45.30 -0.86 7.47
CA GLY A 568 44.88 -1.57 6.25
C GLY A 568 44.98 -3.09 6.38
N TYR A 569 45.04 -3.76 5.23
CA TYR A 569 45.11 -5.23 5.13
C TYR A 569 46.30 -5.66 4.26
N ALA A 570 46.81 -6.86 4.52
CA ALA A 570 47.72 -7.54 3.60
C ALA A 570 46.99 -7.91 2.28
N ALA A 571 47.76 -8.17 1.23
CA ALA A 571 47.24 -8.70 -0.03
C ALA A 571 46.41 -9.98 0.23
N PRO A 572 45.16 -10.06 -0.27
CA PRO A 572 44.29 -11.20 0.01
C PRO A 572 44.80 -12.51 -0.59
N VAL A 573 44.72 -13.58 0.20
CA VAL A 573 45.05 -14.95 -0.22
C VAL A 573 43.81 -15.83 -0.25
N PRO A 574 43.70 -16.80 -1.18
CA PRO A 574 42.59 -17.74 -1.16
C PRO A 574 42.67 -18.65 0.07
N PHE A 575 41.52 -19.03 0.62
CA PHE A 575 41.46 -20.16 1.56
C PHE A 575 41.95 -21.45 0.89
N PRO A 576 42.43 -22.44 1.69
CA PRO A 576 42.87 -23.73 1.14
C PRO A 576 41.78 -24.48 0.38
N GLU A 577 42.19 -25.44 -0.46
CA GLU A 577 41.28 -26.30 -1.24
C GLU A 577 40.23 -27.01 -0.36
N ALA A 578 40.59 -27.36 0.88
CA ALA A 578 39.67 -27.94 1.86
C ALA A 578 38.38 -27.12 2.07
N ILE A 579 38.47 -25.79 1.91
CA ILE A 579 37.35 -24.84 1.94
C ILE A 579 36.89 -24.50 0.53
N ASN A 580 37.81 -24.16 -0.38
CA ASN A 580 37.51 -23.76 -1.77
C ASN A 580 37.28 -24.95 -2.71
N THR A 581 36.24 -25.73 -2.41
CA THR A 581 35.79 -26.88 -3.19
C THR A 581 34.36 -26.67 -3.71
N GLY A 582 34.04 -27.22 -4.89
CA GLY A 582 32.74 -26.98 -5.54
C GLY A 582 32.64 -25.61 -6.23
N GLN A 583 31.41 -25.17 -6.48
CA GLN A 583 31.11 -23.89 -7.14
C GLN A 583 30.32 -22.96 -6.23
N TRP A 584 30.24 -21.68 -6.61
CA TRP A 584 29.45 -20.64 -5.96
C TRP A 584 29.76 -20.49 -4.46
N ASN A 585 31.02 -20.64 -4.06
CA ASN A 585 31.42 -20.43 -2.66
C ASN A 585 31.30 -18.94 -2.32
N ALA A 586 30.39 -18.60 -1.41
CA ALA A 586 30.04 -17.22 -1.12
C ALA A 586 29.71 -16.96 0.36
N HIS A 587 29.66 -15.67 0.69
CA HIS A 587 29.20 -15.12 1.97
C HIS A 587 29.83 -15.70 3.24
N PRO A 588 31.18 -15.79 3.33
CA PRO A 588 31.83 -16.43 4.46
C PRO A 588 31.56 -15.69 5.77
N PHE A 589 31.27 -16.46 6.81
CA PHE A 589 31.30 -16.07 8.21
C PHE A 589 32.54 -16.67 8.87
N LEU A 590 33.55 -15.84 9.11
CA LEU A 590 34.69 -16.18 9.95
C LEU A 590 34.32 -15.96 11.43
N ALA A 591 34.47 -16.99 12.25
CA ALA A 591 34.25 -16.87 13.69
C ALA A 591 35.19 -15.79 14.28
N PRO A 592 34.76 -15.01 15.29
CA PRO A 592 35.59 -13.96 15.87
C PRO A 592 36.95 -14.45 16.41
N ASP A 593 37.02 -15.69 16.89
CA ASP A 593 38.25 -16.34 17.37
C ASP A 593 38.99 -17.14 16.26
N GLU A 594 38.51 -17.05 15.02
CA GLU A 594 38.99 -17.79 13.86
C GLU A 594 38.96 -19.32 14.00
N SER A 595 38.18 -19.86 14.94
CA SER A 595 38.12 -21.31 15.20
C SER A 595 37.35 -22.08 14.13
N TYR A 596 36.45 -21.42 13.40
CA TYR A 596 35.71 -22.01 12.28
C TYR A 596 35.31 -20.95 11.24
N VAL A 597 34.94 -21.42 10.05
CA VAL A 597 34.32 -20.62 8.98
C VAL A 597 33.06 -21.32 8.48
N ILE A 598 31.99 -20.57 8.25
CA ILE A 598 30.73 -21.03 7.63
C ILE A 598 30.55 -20.30 6.30
N TRP A 599 30.08 -20.98 5.27
CA TRP A 599 29.81 -20.36 3.96
C TRP A 599 28.71 -21.12 3.22
N ASP A 600 28.12 -20.48 2.21
CA ASP A 600 27.26 -21.16 1.23
C ASP A 600 28.03 -21.55 -0.02
N GLY A 601 27.64 -22.67 -0.62
CA GLY A 601 28.20 -23.13 -1.87
C GLY A 601 27.41 -24.28 -2.49
N GLN A 602 27.77 -24.64 -3.72
CA GLN A 602 27.18 -25.74 -4.46
C GLN A 602 28.16 -26.90 -4.54
N ARG A 603 27.79 -28.03 -3.91
CA ARG A 603 28.56 -29.28 -3.94
C ARG A 603 27.60 -30.45 -4.12
N ASN A 604 27.67 -31.10 -5.28
CA ASN A 604 26.84 -32.26 -5.59
C ASN A 604 25.33 -32.01 -5.40
N SER A 605 24.85 -30.76 -5.54
CA SER A 605 23.42 -30.47 -5.41
C SER A 605 22.70 -30.83 -6.71
N ALA A 606 21.71 -31.73 -6.63
CA ALA A 606 20.99 -32.23 -7.80
C ALA A 606 20.20 -31.13 -8.55
N ASN A 607 19.91 -30.02 -7.86
CA ASN A 607 19.07 -28.93 -8.34
C ASN A 607 19.82 -27.58 -8.47
N GLY A 608 21.14 -27.55 -8.26
CA GLY A 608 21.92 -26.30 -8.30
C GLY A 608 21.62 -25.32 -7.17
N ASN A 609 21.00 -25.76 -6.06
CA ASN A 609 20.78 -24.93 -4.87
C ASN A 609 22.05 -24.84 -4.02
N ALA A 610 22.20 -23.73 -3.30
CA ALA A 610 23.28 -23.52 -2.36
C ALA A 610 22.95 -24.14 -1.00
N ASP A 611 23.93 -24.81 -0.40
CA ASP A 611 23.88 -25.35 0.96
C ASP A 611 24.92 -24.65 1.83
N LEU A 612 24.69 -24.65 3.15
CA LEU A 612 25.64 -24.17 4.13
C LEU A 612 26.63 -25.26 4.56
N PHE A 613 27.91 -24.87 4.60
CA PHE A 613 29.04 -25.70 5.01
C PHE A 613 29.81 -25.04 6.15
N ILE A 614 30.50 -25.85 6.95
CA ILE A 614 31.39 -25.41 8.02
C ILE A 614 32.75 -26.11 7.93
N SER A 615 33.82 -25.43 8.28
CA SER A 615 35.16 -26.00 8.47
C SER A 615 35.78 -25.45 9.75
N PHE A 616 36.48 -26.32 10.49
CA PHE A 616 37.15 -25.98 11.74
C PHE A 616 38.66 -25.83 11.52
N LYS A 617 39.26 -24.92 12.26
CA LYS A 617 40.71 -24.72 12.28
C LYS A 617 41.35 -25.70 13.25
N ASN A 618 42.28 -26.50 12.75
CA ASN A 618 43.03 -27.48 13.53
C ASN A 618 44.06 -26.80 14.45
N ALA A 619 44.57 -27.54 15.44
CA ALA A 619 45.56 -27.04 16.39
C ALA A 619 46.90 -26.61 15.72
N ASP A 620 47.22 -27.15 14.55
CA ASP A 620 48.39 -26.75 13.75
C ASP A 620 48.13 -25.51 12.87
N GLY A 621 46.92 -24.93 12.93
CA GLY A 621 46.50 -23.77 12.15
C GLY A 621 45.95 -24.09 10.75
N SER A 622 45.96 -25.35 10.32
CA SER A 622 45.36 -25.78 9.06
C SER A 622 43.84 -25.81 9.14
N TRP A 623 43.15 -25.69 7.99
CA TRP A 623 41.70 -25.82 7.91
C TRP A 623 41.29 -27.26 7.60
N GLY A 624 40.34 -27.80 8.36
CA GLY A 624 39.75 -29.11 8.10
C GLY A 624 38.91 -29.14 6.81
N SER A 625 38.53 -30.34 6.38
CA SER A 625 37.59 -30.52 5.26
C SER A 625 36.24 -29.87 5.55
N ALA A 626 35.60 -29.33 4.52
CA ALA A 626 34.26 -28.80 4.62
C ALA A 626 33.22 -29.86 4.98
N ILE A 627 32.36 -29.51 5.94
CA ILE A 627 31.29 -30.35 6.45
C ILE A 627 29.95 -29.71 6.06
N LYS A 628 29.11 -30.45 5.35
CA LYS A 628 27.74 -29.98 5.00
C LYS A 628 26.87 -29.97 6.26
N LEU A 629 26.20 -28.85 6.53
CA LEU A 629 25.24 -28.78 7.64
C LEU A 629 24.03 -29.70 7.38
N GLY A 630 23.44 -30.21 8.45
CA GLY A 630 22.31 -31.12 8.46
C GLY A 630 20.99 -30.48 8.03
N ARG A 631 19.95 -31.31 7.99
CA ARG A 631 18.59 -30.95 7.54
C ARG A 631 17.87 -29.91 8.40
N GLU A 632 18.41 -29.64 9.58
CA GLU A 632 17.98 -28.59 10.49
C GLU A 632 18.18 -27.19 9.88
N VAL A 633 19.14 -27.09 8.96
CA VAL A 633 19.52 -25.87 8.24
C VAL A 633 19.30 -26.05 6.74
N ASN A 634 19.95 -27.05 6.13
CA ASN A 634 19.93 -27.26 4.68
C ASN A 634 18.66 -27.99 4.23
N THR A 635 17.93 -27.41 3.28
CA THR A 635 16.66 -27.97 2.79
C THR A 635 16.71 -28.22 1.28
N ALA A 636 15.53 -28.30 0.64
CA ALA A 636 15.45 -28.31 -0.81
C ALA A 636 15.55 -26.90 -1.40
N ALA A 637 15.47 -25.83 -0.59
CA ALA A 637 15.69 -24.45 -1.00
C ALA A 637 17.19 -24.11 -1.05
N SER A 638 17.54 -22.88 -1.42
CA SER A 638 18.89 -22.36 -1.21
C SER A 638 19.00 -21.72 0.17
N GLU A 639 20.02 -22.11 0.93
CA GLU A 639 20.41 -21.47 2.19
C GLU A 639 21.75 -20.74 2.06
N PHE A 640 21.80 -19.49 2.50
CA PHE A 640 22.95 -18.62 2.27
C PHE A 640 23.13 -17.52 3.31
N ALA A 641 24.27 -16.85 3.26
CA ALA A 641 24.60 -15.69 4.08
C ALA A 641 24.52 -15.95 5.60
N ALA A 642 24.95 -17.13 6.03
CA ALA A 642 24.95 -17.52 7.44
C ALA A 642 25.81 -16.61 8.32
N GLN A 643 25.43 -16.45 9.60
CA GLN A 643 26.27 -15.83 10.63
C GLN A 643 25.82 -16.23 12.04
N VAL A 644 26.74 -16.23 12.99
CA VAL A 644 26.41 -16.46 14.40
C VAL A 644 26.24 -15.12 15.12
N THR A 645 25.23 -15.02 15.98
CA THR A 645 25.00 -13.80 16.78
C THR A 645 26.21 -13.49 17.67
N PRO A 646 26.49 -12.22 18.00
CA PRO A 646 27.64 -11.87 18.85
C PRO A 646 27.64 -12.52 20.23
N ASP A 647 26.48 -12.86 20.77
CA ASP A 647 26.36 -13.61 22.02
C ASP A 647 26.51 -15.14 21.87
N GLY A 648 26.80 -15.61 20.66
CA GLY A 648 27.08 -17.01 20.33
C GLY A 648 25.87 -17.94 20.36
N ARG A 649 24.66 -17.40 20.54
CA ARG A 649 23.47 -18.22 20.85
C ARG A 649 22.74 -18.76 19.64
N PHE A 650 22.73 -18.03 18.53
CA PHE A 650 21.93 -18.38 17.38
C PHE A 650 22.72 -18.24 16.08
N LEU A 651 22.47 -19.18 15.17
CA LEU A 651 22.88 -19.10 13.77
C LEU A 651 21.72 -18.48 12.98
N PHE A 652 21.99 -17.38 12.29
CA PHE A 652 21.09 -16.72 11.35
C PHE A 652 21.53 -17.06 9.93
N PHE A 653 20.60 -17.22 9.00
CA PHE A 653 20.86 -17.45 7.58
C PHE A 653 19.63 -17.08 6.75
N ASN A 654 19.80 -16.85 5.45
CA ASN A 654 18.70 -16.60 4.52
C ASN A 654 18.28 -17.89 3.82
N ARG A 655 16.99 -18.01 3.49
CA ARG A 655 16.41 -19.11 2.72
C ARG A 655 15.40 -18.59 1.70
N THR A 656 15.45 -19.10 0.47
CA THR A 656 14.44 -18.81 -0.57
C THR A 656 13.13 -19.55 -0.29
N ASP A 657 12.00 -18.86 -0.21
CA ASP A 657 10.67 -19.43 0.05
C ASP A 657 9.68 -19.18 -1.11
N GLY A 658 9.86 -19.87 -2.25
CA GLY A 658 9.08 -19.65 -3.47
C GLY A 658 9.78 -18.73 -4.48
N GLN A 659 9.12 -18.40 -5.60
CA GLN A 659 9.80 -17.76 -6.75
C GLN A 659 10.27 -16.32 -6.51
N ASP A 660 9.73 -15.61 -5.51
CA ASP A 660 10.06 -14.19 -5.28
C ASP A 660 10.20 -13.81 -3.80
N ASN A 661 10.38 -14.79 -2.89
CA ASN A 661 10.49 -14.53 -1.45
C ASN A 661 11.80 -15.06 -0.86
N THR A 662 12.46 -14.27 -0.02
CA THR A 662 13.66 -14.69 0.73
C THR A 662 13.56 -14.23 2.16
N ASP A 663 13.50 -15.20 3.07
CA ASP A 663 13.35 -14.92 4.49
C ASP A 663 14.65 -15.13 5.27
N THR A 664 14.81 -14.41 6.38
CA THR A 664 15.84 -14.70 7.38
C THR A 664 15.34 -15.74 8.38
N TYR A 665 16.08 -16.84 8.49
CA TYR A 665 15.86 -17.91 9.46
C TYR A 665 16.90 -17.85 10.59
N TRP A 666 16.52 -18.37 11.75
CA TRP A 666 17.40 -18.52 12.91
C TRP A 666 17.18 -19.84 13.63
N VAL A 667 18.25 -20.38 14.22
CA VAL A 667 18.29 -21.67 14.93
C VAL A 667 19.31 -21.60 16.08
N ASP A 668 19.15 -22.41 17.13
CA ASP A 668 20.12 -22.49 18.23
C ASP A 668 21.50 -22.90 17.68
N ALA A 669 22.53 -22.08 17.95
CA ALA A 669 23.88 -22.28 17.41
C ALA A 669 24.56 -23.56 17.93
N LYS A 670 24.03 -24.19 18.99
CA LYS A 670 24.52 -25.49 19.49
C LYS A 670 24.45 -26.60 18.45
N ILE A 671 23.66 -26.46 17.38
CA ILE A 671 23.70 -27.40 16.26
C ILE A 671 25.11 -27.52 15.67
N LEU A 672 25.94 -26.47 15.80
CA LEU A 672 27.32 -26.46 15.29
C LEU A 672 28.25 -27.33 16.14
N ASP A 673 27.94 -27.57 17.41
CA ASP A 673 28.77 -28.37 18.32
C ASP A 673 28.84 -29.84 17.88
N ALA A 674 27.78 -30.34 17.25
CA ALA A 674 27.76 -31.70 16.69
C ALA A 674 28.86 -31.94 15.65
N TYR A 675 29.33 -30.88 14.99
CA TYR A 675 30.38 -30.97 13.97
C TYR A 675 31.80 -30.75 14.53
N ARG A 676 31.92 -30.28 15.78
CA ARG A 676 33.22 -30.14 16.47
C ARG A 676 33.80 -31.48 16.92
N ILE A 677 32.96 -32.48 17.17
CA ILE A 677 33.33 -33.75 17.84
C ILE A 677 33.99 -34.76 16.87
N HIS A 678 33.92 -34.51 15.56
CA HIS A 678 34.46 -35.41 14.54
C HIS A 678 35.88 -35.06 14.05
N HIS A 679 36.61 -34.19 14.76
CA HIS A 679 37.97 -33.75 14.42
C HIS A 679 38.94 -33.83 15.60
#